data_AF-A0A7X9IYW0-F1
#
_entry.id   AF-A0A7X9IYW0-F1
#
_cell.length_a   1.000
_cell.length_b   1.000
_cell.length_c   1.000
_cell.angle_alpha   90.00
_cell.angle_beta   90.00
_cell.angle_gamma   90.00
#
_symmetry.space_group_name_H-M   'P 1'
#
loop_
_entity.id
_entity.type
_entity.pdbx_description
1 polymer ?
#
loop_
_entity_poly.entity_id
_entity_poly.type
_entity_poly.pdbx_seq_one_letter_code
_entity_poly.pdbx_strand_id
1 'polypeptide(L)'
;MPRCIALALLAALLAGPIRPAAADPGALAVADAPAAGFGPWGLLLSVNYDDDDENGRLDHRQSPPAPEDDDVRRLLPALPDGTATVALEADGAERIRLHAAGRPVALPGSVAAADAAELLLDGVAASRAAADVVLRARFLDAGGAALGRAELPITVIGVALLDAANGILDPTRASAQISNEITNNETLPRGNDWNARSPDPDNLRVEAWLAPLEDATVRLRATSADGATVRSELELAMAGPDGRPARSPFVRLVTDTIDWTASGVVRQTLLAALRDRIRAVVRAPDGQEVGTDLRVGRPGDEDGPQAVRRARWNIHFLRLVAGGPVALGVEEETARKIGRDQVVASNEIYAACNITFGDPEDTPIAIEDPPGPTLLAVSDVEALLSSGGEIRFRVNGVPVGPITVRADWPPHQTAGAIALAVEAAGFVAEVSENAQVDHGAGRSADVLIRDRAGRPVTITTDGERPLTTDGRQTLAIGAVDLTDHLTEFNNATSAAGTLEERTMYKVLADDDPGTIDLFVVNRFAGGGRQGEAFIEHDRGMVRNALVLDRTGIRQTRQAWTQSHEAGHVLLDDPYHPDNSGPDRPWLLMDADASLGAVDGPKRLTEEECERIRRESGIHASPALLRRWDERPPERRLEPEDVAIDLGYPRD
;
A
#
# COMPACT_ATOMS: atom_id res chain seq x y z
N MET A 1 2.30 43.47 16.76
CA MET A 1 3.68 44.00 16.83
C MET A 1 4.61 42.97 16.20
N PRO A 2 5.46 43.36 15.24
CA PRO A 2 6.13 42.44 14.32
C PRO A 2 7.59 42.16 14.69
N ARG A 3 8.17 41.16 13.99
CA ARG A 3 9.59 40.83 13.77
C ARG A 3 10.14 39.65 14.58
N CYS A 4 10.30 38.51 13.89
CA CYS A 4 11.62 37.93 13.61
C CYS A 4 11.50 36.86 12.50
N ILE A 5 11.52 37.34 11.26
CA ILE A 5 11.89 36.56 10.06
C ILE A 5 13.31 37.02 9.73
N ALA A 6 14.30 36.13 9.83
CA ALA A 6 15.57 36.13 9.08
C ALA A 6 16.58 35.21 9.78
N LEU A 7 16.78 33.99 9.28
CA LEU A 7 18.07 33.27 9.25
C LEU A 7 17.87 31.88 8.62
N ALA A 8 17.71 31.82 7.30
CA ALA A 8 17.72 30.53 6.57
C ALA A 8 18.29 30.61 5.14
N LEU A 9 18.92 31.73 4.75
CA LEU A 9 19.27 31.98 3.34
C LEU A 9 20.75 32.33 3.09
N LEU A 10 21.67 31.89 3.97
CA LEU A 10 23.11 32.20 3.82
C LEU A 10 24.06 31.00 3.98
N ALA A 11 23.60 29.76 3.75
CA ALA A 11 24.46 28.57 3.76
C ALA A 11 24.61 27.87 2.39
N ALA A 12 23.82 28.25 1.38
CA ALA A 12 23.76 27.54 0.09
C ALA A 12 24.62 28.16 -1.05
N LEU A 13 25.43 29.18 -0.80
CA LEU A 13 26.16 29.93 -1.85
C LEU A 13 27.70 29.90 -1.73
N LEU A 14 28.27 29.04 -0.89
CA LEU A 14 29.73 28.90 -0.72
C LEU A 14 30.28 27.48 -0.95
N ALA A 15 29.47 26.53 -1.43
CA ALA A 15 29.98 25.29 -2.00
C ALA A 15 30.36 25.53 -3.47
N GLY A 16 31.44 26.28 -3.70
CA GLY A 16 32.14 26.18 -4.99
C GLY A 16 32.60 24.74 -5.20
N PRO A 17 32.75 24.25 -6.45
CA PRO A 17 33.27 22.90 -6.68
C PRO A 17 34.59 22.79 -5.94
N ILE A 18 34.64 21.89 -4.96
CA ILE A 18 35.88 21.54 -4.27
C ILE A 18 36.77 20.98 -5.36
N ARG A 19 37.70 21.79 -5.86
CA ARG A 19 38.77 21.27 -6.71
C ARG A 19 39.52 20.28 -5.83
N PRO A 20 39.64 19.00 -6.21
CA PRO A 20 40.49 18.08 -5.47
C PRO A 20 41.87 18.73 -5.36
N ALA A 21 42.47 18.65 -4.16
CA ALA A 21 43.88 19.02 -4.00
C ALA A 21 44.67 18.37 -5.13
N ALA A 22 45.56 19.11 -5.79
CA ALA A 22 46.31 18.63 -6.94
C ALA A 22 46.94 17.28 -6.58
N ALA A 23 46.38 16.19 -7.13
CA ALA A 23 46.84 14.85 -6.83
C ALA A 23 48.29 14.74 -7.31
N ASP A 24 49.12 14.06 -6.52
CA ASP A 24 50.48 13.78 -6.94
C ASP A 24 50.45 13.08 -8.31
N PRO A 25 51.24 13.53 -9.31
CA PRO A 25 51.29 12.90 -10.61
C PRO A 25 51.58 11.41 -10.47
N GLY A 26 50.75 10.57 -11.07
CA GLY A 26 50.84 9.12 -10.95
C GLY A 26 50.13 8.52 -9.73
N ALA A 27 49.11 9.18 -9.18
CA ALA A 27 48.21 8.61 -8.16
C ALA A 27 46.90 8.08 -8.77
N LEU A 28 46.22 7.16 -8.06
CA LEU A 28 44.82 6.81 -8.29
C LEU A 28 43.97 7.55 -7.25
N ALA A 29 43.26 8.60 -7.64
CA ALA A 29 42.30 9.27 -6.78
C ALA A 29 40.93 8.59 -6.89
N VAL A 30 40.16 8.53 -5.81
CA VAL A 30 38.75 8.12 -5.85
C VAL A 30 37.92 9.40 -5.76
N ALA A 31 36.97 9.58 -6.67
CA ALA A 31 36.22 10.84 -6.79
C ALA A 31 35.53 11.23 -5.48
N ASP A 32 35.04 10.23 -4.74
CA ASP A 32 34.28 10.38 -3.50
C ASP A 32 35.07 9.94 -2.25
N ALA A 33 36.41 9.90 -2.34
CA ALA A 33 37.25 9.49 -1.20
C ALA A 33 37.11 10.48 -0.02
N PRO A 34 37.19 10.01 1.24
CA PRO A 34 37.35 10.90 2.37
C PRO A 34 38.68 11.67 2.27
N ALA A 35 38.64 12.98 2.55
CA ALA A 35 39.82 13.86 2.47
C ALA A 35 40.97 13.46 3.42
N ALA A 36 40.70 12.59 4.41
CA ALA A 36 41.67 12.10 5.37
C ALA A 36 42.57 10.96 4.85
N GLY A 37 42.36 10.50 3.61
CA GLY A 37 43.02 9.31 3.06
C GLY A 37 42.37 8.01 3.52
N PHE A 38 42.85 6.87 3.01
CA PHE A 38 42.29 5.56 3.34
C PHE A 38 42.84 5.02 4.66
N GLY A 39 41.96 4.41 5.46
CA GLY A 39 42.35 3.67 6.64
C GLY A 39 43.06 2.35 6.32
N PRO A 40 43.25 1.47 7.32
CA PRO A 40 43.90 0.16 7.14
C PRO A 40 43.15 -0.78 6.17
N TRP A 41 41.92 -0.44 5.79
CA TRP A 41 41.10 -1.23 4.87
C TRP A 41 41.22 -0.76 3.41
N GLY A 42 41.94 0.35 3.14
CA GLY A 42 42.01 0.90 1.78
C GLY A 42 40.66 1.43 1.30
N LEU A 43 40.42 1.37 -0.01
CA LEU A 43 39.12 1.66 -0.61
C LEU A 43 38.12 0.56 -0.28
N LEU A 44 36.92 0.94 0.16
CA LEU A 44 35.82 0.02 0.43
C LEU A 44 34.89 -0.13 -0.77
N LEU A 45 34.62 -1.39 -1.15
CA LEU A 45 33.61 -1.79 -2.13
C LEU A 45 32.62 -2.76 -1.48
N SER A 46 31.35 -2.74 -1.89
CA SER A 46 30.43 -3.86 -1.63
C SER A 46 30.58 -4.92 -2.72
N VAL A 47 30.03 -6.11 -2.48
CA VAL A 47 29.57 -6.96 -3.57
C VAL A 47 28.16 -6.53 -3.91
N ASN A 48 27.97 -6.03 -5.12
CA ASN A 48 26.76 -5.34 -5.55
C ASN A 48 25.59 -6.32 -5.83
N TYR A 49 24.91 -6.73 -4.75
CA TYR A 49 23.88 -7.78 -4.73
C TYR A 49 22.44 -7.23 -4.80
N ASP A 50 22.27 -5.92 -4.95
CA ASP A 50 20.99 -5.25 -5.18
C ASP A 50 20.58 -5.21 -6.67
N ASP A 51 19.40 -4.66 -6.89
CA ASP A 51 18.76 -4.33 -8.17
C ASP A 51 18.09 -2.96 -7.98
N ASP A 52 18.88 -1.96 -7.60
CA ASP A 52 18.35 -0.70 -7.08
C ASP A 52 17.83 0.24 -8.18
N ASP A 53 18.27 -0.02 -9.42
CA ASP A 53 17.73 0.50 -10.68
C ASP A 53 16.47 -0.24 -11.17
N GLU A 54 16.12 -1.33 -10.49
CA GLU A 54 14.89 -2.08 -10.63
C GLU A 54 14.70 -2.75 -12.01
N ASN A 55 15.80 -3.10 -12.69
CA ASN A 55 15.74 -3.69 -14.02
C ASN A 55 15.58 -5.23 -14.03
N GLY A 56 15.50 -5.85 -12.84
CA GLY A 56 15.36 -7.30 -12.66
C GLY A 56 16.67 -8.06 -12.84
N ARG A 57 17.83 -7.39 -12.72
CA ARG A 57 19.14 -8.00 -12.81
C ARG A 57 20.07 -7.42 -11.76
N LEU A 58 20.59 -8.32 -10.93
CA LEU A 58 21.61 -7.99 -9.95
C LEU A 58 22.74 -7.16 -10.56
N ASP A 59 23.06 -6.04 -9.91
CA ASP A 59 23.95 -5.01 -10.44
C ASP A 59 25.37 -5.55 -10.70
N HIS A 60 25.92 -6.43 -9.84
CA HIS A 60 27.20 -7.10 -10.10
C HIS A 60 27.20 -7.98 -11.37
N ARG A 61 26.05 -8.30 -11.98
CA ARG A 61 25.95 -9.05 -13.25
C ARG A 61 25.81 -8.15 -14.46
N GLN A 62 25.64 -6.85 -14.27
CA GLN A 62 25.49 -5.90 -15.35
C GLN A 62 26.85 -5.53 -15.96
N SER A 63 26.84 -5.21 -17.25
CA SER A 63 28.05 -4.80 -17.99
C SER A 63 27.66 -3.90 -19.17
N PRO A 64 28.02 -2.60 -19.14
CA PRO A 64 28.66 -1.89 -18.02
C PRO A 64 27.77 -1.85 -16.77
N PRO A 65 28.34 -1.59 -15.58
CA PRO A 65 27.55 -1.29 -14.39
C PRO A 65 26.73 -0.02 -14.61
N ALA A 66 25.61 0.11 -13.89
CA ALA A 66 24.80 1.32 -13.95
C ALA A 66 25.65 2.54 -13.51
N PRO A 67 25.69 3.65 -14.28
CA PRO A 67 26.58 4.78 -13.96
C PRO A 67 26.23 5.53 -12.68
N GLU A 68 25.00 5.41 -12.19
CA GLU A 68 24.46 6.09 -11.01
C GLU A 68 24.40 5.18 -9.77
N ASP A 69 24.93 3.96 -9.90
CA ASP A 69 25.01 2.96 -8.85
C ASP A 69 25.93 3.43 -7.72
N ASP A 70 25.44 3.36 -6.48
CA ASP A 70 26.11 3.91 -5.31
C ASP A 70 27.21 3.02 -4.73
N ASP A 71 27.30 1.79 -5.23
CA ASP A 71 28.31 0.79 -4.88
C ASP A 71 29.46 0.72 -5.91
N VAL A 72 29.33 1.41 -7.05
CA VAL A 72 30.40 1.62 -8.03
C VAL A 72 31.29 2.79 -7.63
N ARG A 73 32.62 2.56 -7.57
CA ARG A 73 33.59 3.63 -7.27
C ARG A 73 34.21 4.19 -8.53
N ARG A 74 34.15 5.52 -8.66
CA ARG A 74 34.82 6.26 -9.74
C ARG A 74 36.26 6.56 -9.36
N LEU A 75 37.21 5.98 -10.10
CA LEU A 75 38.63 6.27 -9.99
C LEU A 75 39.04 7.29 -11.05
N LEU A 76 39.80 8.30 -10.62
CA LEU A 76 40.37 9.36 -11.44
C LEU A 76 41.90 9.26 -11.39
N PRO A 77 42.53 8.55 -12.34
CA PRO A 77 43.99 8.47 -12.40
C PRO A 77 44.60 9.84 -12.70
N ALA A 78 45.56 10.27 -11.89
CA ALA A 78 46.34 11.47 -12.15
C ALA A 78 47.43 11.15 -13.18
N LEU A 79 47.08 11.15 -14.47
CA LEU A 79 47.96 10.75 -15.56
C LEU A 79 49.20 11.68 -15.65
N PRO A 80 50.44 11.15 -15.51
CA PRO A 80 51.64 11.93 -15.79
C PRO A 80 51.66 12.47 -17.22
N ASP A 81 52.25 13.65 -17.43
CA ASP A 81 52.42 14.22 -18.77
C ASP A 81 53.14 13.24 -19.71
N GLY A 82 52.57 13.05 -20.91
CA GLY A 82 53.10 12.11 -21.90
C GLY A 82 52.63 10.66 -21.74
N THR A 83 51.75 10.36 -20.77
CA THR A 83 51.13 9.04 -20.66
C THR A 83 50.29 8.73 -21.90
N ALA A 84 50.62 7.64 -22.57
CA ALA A 84 49.86 7.12 -23.72
C ALA A 84 49.00 5.91 -23.34
N THR A 85 49.48 5.08 -22.41
CA THR A 85 48.83 3.83 -21.99
C THR A 85 48.91 3.68 -20.47
N VAL A 86 47.87 3.13 -19.86
CA VAL A 86 47.88 2.71 -18.44
C VAL A 86 47.80 1.19 -18.40
N ALA A 87 48.85 0.54 -17.90
CA ALA A 87 48.86 -0.90 -17.64
C ALA A 87 48.32 -1.16 -16.23
N LEU A 88 47.37 -2.08 -16.12
CA LEU A 88 46.60 -2.35 -14.91
C LEU A 88 46.76 -3.82 -14.53
N GLU A 89 47.07 -4.06 -13.26
CA GLU A 89 47.20 -5.39 -12.66
C GLU A 89 46.59 -5.36 -11.27
N ALA A 90 46.08 -6.49 -10.77
CA ALA A 90 45.59 -6.56 -9.41
C ALA A 90 45.96 -7.90 -8.76
N ASP A 91 46.43 -7.83 -7.52
CA ASP A 91 46.41 -8.99 -6.64
C ASP A 91 44.96 -9.21 -6.21
N GLY A 92 44.45 -10.44 -6.30
CA GLY A 92 43.05 -10.74 -6.00
C GLY A 92 42.05 -10.24 -7.05
N ALA A 93 42.47 -10.12 -8.31
CA ALA A 93 41.64 -9.65 -9.43
C ALA A 93 40.29 -10.38 -9.58
N GLU A 94 40.14 -11.60 -9.06
CA GLU A 94 38.87 -12.34 -9.04
C GLU A 94 37.79 -11.71 -8.16
N ARG A 95 38.13 -10.70 -7.34
CA ARG A 95 37.21 -10.01 -6.41
C ARG A 95 36.72 -8.67 -6.92
N ILE A 96 37.32 -8.12 -7.97
CA ILE A 96 36.94 -6.83 -8.52
C ILE A 96 36.68 -6.90 -10.02
N ARG A 97 35.86 -5.97 -10.51
CA ARG A 97 35.68 -5.72 -11.93
C ARG A 97 36.04 -4.28 -12.22
N LEU A 98 36.76 -4.07 -13.31
CA LEU A 98 37.19 -2.74 -13.73
C LEU A 98 36.61 -2.42 -15.11
N HIS A 99 36.13 -1.20 -15.29
CA HIS A 99 35.66 -0.69 -16.57
C HIS A 99 36.39 0.60 -16.94
N ALA A 100 36.66 0.77 -18.25
CA ALA A 100 37.22 1.98 -18.84
C ALA A 100 36.38 2.34 -20.06
N ALA A 101 35.95 3.61 -20.17
CA ALA A 101 35.05 4.08 -21.22
C ALA A 101 33.82 3.16 -21.46
N GLY A 102 33.21 2.68 -20.36
CA GLY A 102 32.04 1.79 -20.38
C GLY A 102 32.32 0.35 -20.83
N ARG A 103 33.58 -0.07 -20.95
CA ARG A 103 33.96 -1.42 -21.37
C ARG A 103 34.72 -2.16 -20.26
N PRO A 104 34.47 -3.45 -20.05
CA PRO A 104 35.21 -4.23 -19.07
C PRO A 104 36.70 -4.34 -19.46
N VAL A 105 37.57 -4.22 -18.47
CA VAL A 105 39.03 -4.33 -18.58
C VAL A 105 39.46 -5.65 -17.93
N ALA A 106 40.05 -6.55 -18.71
CA ALA A 106 40.65 -7.77 -18.17
C ALA A 106 41.90 -7.41 -17.35
N LEU A 107 42.10 -8.07 -16.21
CA LEU A 107 43.27 -7.90 -15.36
C LEU A 107 44.12 -9.20 -15.36
N PRO A 108 45.43 -9.12 -15.65
CA PRO A 108 46.18 -7.95 -16.07
C PRO A 108 45.81 -7.48 -17.49
N GLY A 109 45.88 -6.17 -17.75
CA GLY A 109 45.51 -5.56 -19.04
C GLY A 109 46.06 -4.14 -19.23
N SER A 110 45.69 -3.50 -20.34
CA SER A 110 46.11 -2.13 -20.66
C SER A 110 45.02 -1.34 -21.36
N VAL A 111 44.91 -0.06 -21.02
CA VAL A 111 43.94 0.87 -21.60
C VAL A 111 44.64 2.12 -22.12
N ALA A 112 44.09 2.72 -23.18
CA ALA A 112 44.60 4.00 -23.69
C ALA A 112 44.40 5.10 -22.64
N ALA A 113 45.32 6.05 -22.55
CA ALA A 113 45.25 7.14 -21.58
C ALA A 113 43.93 7.92 -21.64
N ALA A 114 43.37 8.11 -22.84
CA ALA A 114 42.07 8.77 -23.04
C ALA A 114 40.91 7.99 -22.41
N ASP A 115 40.93 6.66 -22.50
CA ASP A 115 39.89 5.80 -21.92
C ASP A 115 40.10 5.57 -20.41
N ALA A 116 41.32 5.79 -19.92
CA ALA A 116 41.72 5.68 -18.53
C ALA A 116 41.48 6.95 -17.71
N ALA A 117 40.97 8.03 -18.32
CA ALA A 117 40.67 9.27 -17.62
C ALA A 117 39.66 9.08 -16.48
N GLU A 118 38.79 8.08 -16.63
CA GLU A 118 37.85 7.63 -15.63
C GLU A 118 37.76 6.11 -15.67
N LEU A 119 37.93 5.47 -14.51
CA LEU A 119 37.72 4.03 -14.35
C LEU A 119 36.56 3.80 -13.38
N LEU A 120 35.71 2.81 -13.67
CA LEU A 120 34.68 2.36 -12.75
C LEU A 120 35.12 1.04 -12.13
N LEU A 121 35.02 0.95 -10.81
CA LEU A 121 35.44 -0.20 -10.03
C LEU A 121 34.26 -0.76 -9.22
N ASP A 122 34.04 -2.06 -9.33
CA ASP A 122 32.96 -2.81 -8.68
C ASP A 122 33.54 -4.06 -7.97
N GLY A 123 32.91 -4.49 -6.88
CA GLY A 123 33.23 -5.70 -6.15
C GLY A 123 32.39 -6.89 -6.61
N VAL A 124 33.04 -8.01 -6.93
CA VAL A 124 32.36 -9.24 -7.39
C VAL A 124 32.50 -10.41 -6.41
N ALA A 125 33.43 -10.33 -5.45
CA ALA A 125 33.55 -11.31 -4.38
C ALA A 125 34.21 -10.70 -3.14
N ALA A 126 33.75 -11.11 -1.96
CA ALA A 126 34.26 -10.58 -0.70
C ALA A 126 35.75 -10.88 -0.46
N SER A 127 36.42 -9.92 0.17
CA SER A 127 37.79 -10.01 0.66
C SER A 127 37.91 -11.02 1.80
N ARG A 128 39.08 -11.66 1.89
CA ARG A 128 39.45 -12.60 2.97
C ARG A 128 40.21 -11.92 4.10
N ALA A 129 40.77 -10.74 3.83
CA ALA A 129 41.40 -9.87 4.81
C ALA A 129 41.30 -8.41 4.35
N ALA A 130 41.44 -7.47 5.28
CA ALA A 130 41.54 -6.06 4.96
C ALA A 130 42.68 -5.80 3.96
N ALA A 131 42.40 -4.98 2.94
CA ALA A 131 43.33 -4.57 1.89
C ALA A 131 44.00 -5.75 1.16
N ASP A 132 43.33 -6.89 1.02
CA ASP A 132 43.86 -8.08 0.34
C ASP A 132 43.80 -8.01 -1.18
N VAL A 133 43.08 -7.03 -1.73
CA VAL A 133 43.11 -6.67 -3.15
C VAL A 133 43.99 -5.44 -3.32
N VAL A 134 44.94 -5.49 -4.25
CA VAL A 134 45.81 -4.34 -4.55
C VAL A 134 45.79 -4.07 -6.05
N LEU A 135 45.08 -3.02 -6.46
CA LEU A 135 45.08 -2.54 -7.85
C LEU A 135 46.33 -1.71 -8.09
N ARG A 136 47.14 -2.09 -9.07
CA ARG A 136 48.32 -1.36 -9.49
C ARG A 136 48.13 -0.80 -10.89
N ALA A 137 48.48 0.47 -11.04
CA ALA A 137 48.51 1.15 -12.33
C ALA A 137 49.95 1.56 -12.65
N ARG A 138 50.42 1.23 -13.85
CA ARG A 138 51.69 1.70 -14.41
C ARG A 138 51.38 2.61 -15.59
N PHE A 139 51.83 3.86 -15.51
CA PHE A 139 51.63 4.86 -16.55
C PHE A 139 52.79 4.76 -17.54
N LEU A 140 52.49 4.52 -18.82
CA LEU A 140 53.49 4.28 -19.87
C LEU A 140 53.40 5.36 -20.94
N ASP A 141 54.55 5.81 -21.44
CA ASP A 141 54.61 6.67 -22.62
C ASP A 141 54.33 5.90 -23.93
N ALA A 142 54.37 6.59 -25.07
CA ALA A 142 54.15 5.97 -26.39
C ALA A 142 55.23 4.94 -26.77
N GLY A 143 56.41 4.97 -26.12
CA GLY A 143 57.49 4.00 -26.29
C GLY A 143 57.44 2.83 -25.30
N GLY A 144 56.46 2.81 -24.38
CA GLY A 144 56.32 1.81 -23.33
C GLY A 144 57.20 2.03 -22.09
N ALA A 145 57.87 3.17 -21.98
CA ALA A 145 58.65 3.52 -20.80
C ALA A 145 57.73 3.95 -19.65
N ALA A 146 58.01 3.47 -18.44
CA ALA A 146 57.20 3.80 -17.27
C ALA A 146 57.47 5.24 -16.81
N LEU A 147 56.41 6.05 -16.77
CA LEU A 147 56.40 7.43 -16.28
C LEU A 147 56.04 7.52 -14.79
N GLY A 148 55.35 6.52 -14.27
CA GLY A 148 54.95 6.47 -12.87
C GLY A 148 54.25 5.16 -12.51
N ARG A 149 53.92 5.01 -11.22
CA ARG A 149 53.13 3.90 -10.69
C ARG A 149 52.21 4.38 -9.57
N ALA A 150 51.02 3.79 -9.50
CA ALA A 150 50.08 3.93 -8.39
C ALA A 150 49.70 2.55 -7.85
N GLU A 151 49.41 2.48 -6.56
CA GLU A 151 48.80 1.32 -5.93
C GLU A 151 47.59 1.78 -5.12
N LEU A 152 46.50 1.01 -5.19
CA LEU A 152 45.28 1.24 -4.43
C LEU A 152 44.92 -0.05 -3.69
N PRO A 153 45.12 -0.11 -2.36
CA PRO A 153 44.59 -1.20 -1.55
C PRO A 153 43.06 -1.12 -1.51
N ILE A 154 42.40 -2.27 -1.63
CA ILE A 154 40.95 -2.41 -1.72
C ILE A 154 40.50 -3.52 -0.77
N THR A 155 39.39 -3.28 -0.09
CA THR A 155 38.62 -4.30 0.65
C THR A 155 37.23 -4.40 0.04
N VAL A 156 36.83 -5.60 -0.36
CA VAL A 156 35.47 -5.88 -0.85
C VAL A 156 34.66 -6.54 0.27
N ILE A 157 33.54 -5.95 0.65
CA ILE A 157 32.64 -6.47 1.68
C ILE A 157 31.44 -7.11 1.00
N GLY A 158 31.15 -8.36 1.31
CA GLY A 158 29.81 -8.90 1.02
C GLY A 158 28.85 -8.43 2.11
N VAL A 159 27.71 -7.87 1.73
CA VAL A 159 26.57 -7.65 2.64
C VAL A 159 25.36 -8.29 1.97
N ALA A 160 24.59 -9.07 2.72
CA ALA A 160 23.37 -9.69 2.22
C ALA A 160 22.27 -9.68 3.29
N LEU A 161 21.03 -9.53 2.84
CA LEU A 161 19.86 -9.80 3.66
C LEU A 161 19.49 -11.27 3.54
N LEU A 162 19.23 -11.90 4.68
CA LEU A 162 18.86 -13.31 4.79
C LEU A 162 17.40 -13.45 5.23
N ASP A 163 16.73 -14.48 4.71
CA ASP A 163 15.41 -14.92 5.18
C ASP A 163 15.48 -15.66 6.54
N ALA A 164 14.32 -16.04 7.05
CA ALA A 164 14.13 -16.79 8.28
C ALA A 164 14.88 -18.15 8.32
N ALA A 165 15.16 -18.74 7.16
CA ALA A 165 15.86 -20.02 6.99
C ALA A 165 17.36 -19.86 6.71
N ASN A 166 17.86 -18.62 6.64
CA ASN A 166 19.22 -18.22 6.28
C ASN A 166 19.58 -18.37 4.80
N GLY A 167 18.58 -18.35 3.92
CA GLY A 167 18.77 -18.14 2.49
C GLY A 167 19.03 -16.67 2.19
N ILE A 168 19.91 -16.38 1.23
CA ILE A 168 20.11 -15.01 0.73
C ILE A 168 18.84 -14.59 -0.02
N LEU A 169 18.32 -13.42 0.31
CA LEU A 169 17.22 -12.79 -0.41
C LEU A 169 17.77 -12.18 -1.70
N ASP A 170 17.38 -12.76 -2.85
CA ASP A 170 17.71 -12.24 -4.18
C ASP A 170 16.69 -11.15 -4.55
N PRO A 171 17.07 -9.86 -4.63
CA PRO A 171 16.13 -8.75 -4.88
C PRO A 171 15.43 -8.85 -6.24
N THR A 172 15.97 -9.63 -7.19
CA THR A 172 15.30 -9.89 -8.48
C THR A 172 14.18 -10.92 -8.38
N ARG A 173 13.91 -11.48 -7.20
CA ARG A 173 12.94 -12.57 -7.00
C ARG A 173 12.14 -12.45 -5.72
N ALA A 174 12.77 -11.97 -4.66
CA ALA A 174 12.22 -11.87 -3.33
C ALA A 174 12.11 -10.40 -2.91
N SER A 175 11.32 -10.15 -1.89
CA SER A 175 11.23 -8.85 -1.23
C SER A 175 11.08 -9.04 0.27
N ALA A 176 11.45 -8.02 1.04
CA ALA A 176 11.18 -8.02 2.47
C ALA A 176 9.66 -7.92 2.70
N GLN A 177 9.18 -8.54 3.77
CA GLN A 177 7.75 -8.63 4.10
C GLN A 177 7.48 -8.02 5.47
N ILE A 178 6.26 -7.50 5.64
CA ILE A 178 5.76 -7.09 6.95
C ILE A 178 5.18 -8.33 7.63
N SER A 179 5.59 -8.58 8.87
CA SER A 179 5.21 -9.79 9.59
C SER A 179 3.73 -9.83 9.95
N ASN A 180 3.10 -11.00 9.75
CA ASN A 180 1.76 -11.33 10.26
C ASN A 180 1.73 -11.67 11.76
N GLU A 181 2.88 -11.73 12.42
CA GLU A 181 3.01 -12.22 13.79
C GLU A 181 2.96 -11.10 14.84
N ILE A 182 2.50 -11.43 16.04
CA ILE A 182 2.54 -10.51 17.18
C ILE A 182 4.01 -10.26 17.55
N THR A 183 4.41 -9.00 17.63
CA THR A 183 5.83 -8.58 17.69
C THR A 183 6.61 -9.14 18.89
N ASN A 184 5.96 -9.35 20.04
CA ASN A 184 6.59 -9.84 21.26
C ASN A 184 6.55 -11.36 21.44
N ASN A 185 5.96 -12.12 20.51
CA ASN A 185 5.88 -13.57 20.64
C ASN A 185 7.25 -14.25 20.38
N GLU A 186 7.27 -15.57 20.55
CA GLU A 186 8.46 -16.42 20.43
C GLU A 186 8.93 -16.67 19.00
N THR A 187 8.13 -16.26 17.99
CA THR A 187 8.48 -16.41 16.58
C THR A 187 9.56 -15.43 16.12
N LEU A 188 9.91 -14.42 16.93
CA LEU A 188 11.08 -13.56 16.76
C LEU A 188 12.21 -13.98 17.72
N PRO A 189 13.24 -14.71 17.23
CA PRO A 189 14.33 -15.16 18.09
C PRO A 189 15.10 -14.00 18.71
N ARG A 190 15.36 -14.08 20.03
CA ARG A 190 16.09 -13.04 20.79
C ARG A 190 17.61 -13.22 20.78
N GLY A 191 18.07 -14.43 20.49
CA GLY A 191 19.49 -14.77 20.40
C GLY A 191 20.12 -14.33 19.07
N ASN A 192 21.44 -14.37 19.02
CA ASN A 192 22.22 -14.15 17.80
C ASN A 192 22.97 -15.42 17.36
N ASP A 193 22.34 -16.59 17.53
CA ASP A 193 22.98 -17.83 17.15
C ASP A 193 23.16 -17.89 15.63
N TRP A 194 24.38 -18.20 15.20
CA TRP A 194 24.72 -18.18 13.77
C TRP A 194 23.86 -19.15 12.94
N ASN A 195 23.46 -20.30 13.51
CA ASN A 195 22.60 -21.30 12.86
C ASN A 195 21.11 -21.16 13.19
N ALA A 196 20.70 -20.18 14.00
CA ALA A 196 19.28 -20.02 14.33
C ALA A 196 18.43 -19.79 13.07
N ARG A 197 17.18 -20.23 13.16
CA ARG A 197 16.12 -19.95 12.21
C ARG A 197 14.99 -19.25 12.95
N SER A 198 14.21 -18.46 12.21
CA SER A 198 12.99 -17.85 12.70
C SER A 198 11.78 -18.72 12.33
N PRO A 199 10.85 -19.00 13.26
CA PRO A 199 9.55 -19.59 12.92
C PRO A 199 8.70 -18.71 12.01
N ASP A 200 8.76 -17.39 12.21
CA ASP A 200 8.13 -16.41 11.32
C ASP A 200 8.97 -16.29 10.03
N PRO A 201 8.40 -16.57 8.84
CA PRO A 201 9.10 -16.54 7.56
C PRO A 201 9.53 -15.13 7.12
N ASP A 202 8.90 -14.07 7.63
CA ASP A 202 9.12 -12.69 7.23
C ASP A 202 10.23 -11.98 8.01
N ASN A 203 10.66 -12.59 9.12
CA ASN A 203 11.82 -12.11 9.85
C ASN A 203 13.09 -12.26 8.99
N LEU A 204 13.89 -11.21 8.97
CA LEU A 204 15.13 -11.15 8.21
C LEU A 204 16.33 -10.92 9.12
N ARG A 205 17.54 -11.13 8.61
CA ARG A 205 18.77 -10.69 9.28
C ARG A 205 19.85 -10.35 8.28
N VAL A 206 20.88 -9.64 8.71
CA VAL A 206 22.01 -9.30 7.85
C VAL A 206 23.12 -10.33 8.02
N GLU A 207 23.76 -10.70 6.91
CA GLU A 207 25.04 -11.40 6.88
C GLU A 207 26.10 -10.49 6.24
N ALA A 208 27.27 -10.41 6.87
CA ALA A 208 28.40 -9.65 6.36
C ALA A 208 29.65 -10.53 6.28
N TRP A 209 30.31 -10.51 5.12
CA TRP A 209 31.58 -11.17 4.88
C TRP A 209 32.71 -10.15 5.04
N LEU A 210 33.39 -10.16 6.18
CA LEU A 210 34.54 -9.32 6.44
C LEU A 210 35.53 -10.00 7.38
N ALA A 211 36.82 -9.72 7.18
CA ALA A 211 37.86 -10.06 8.14
C ALA A 211 38.81 -8.86 8.36
N PRO A 212 39.05 -8.42 9.61
CA PRO A 212 38.44 -8.86 10.87
C PRO A 212 37.13 -8.13 11.21
N LEU A 213 36.11 -8.87 11.68
CA LEU A 213 34.77 -8.37 12.11
C LEU A 213 34.65 -8.15 13.62
N GLU A 214 35.77 -8.00 14.35
CA GLU A 214 35.71 -7.74 15.79
C GLU A 214 34.91 -6.45 16.07
N ASP A 215 33.90 -6.56 16.93
CA ASP A 215 32.96 -5.49 17.29
C ASP A 215 32.22 -4.83 16.12
N ALA A 216 32.08 -5.53 14.99
CA ALA A 216 31.38 -5.01 13.83
C ALA A 216 29.89 -4.78 14.13
N THR A 217 29.39 -3.62 13.71
CA THR A 217 27.97 -3.31 13.71
C THR A 217 27.47 -3.16 12.29
N VAL A 218 26.21 -3.53 12.08
CA VAL A 218 25.47 -3.22 10.87
C VAL A 218 24.36 -2.25 11.21
N ARG A 219 24.16 -1.28 10.33
CA ARG A 219 23.04 -0.35 10.41
C ARG A 219 21.99 -0.75 9.40
N LEU A 220 20.78 -1.03 9.87
CA LEU A 220 19.63 -1.33 9.03
C LEU A 220 18.70 -0.13 9.01
N ARG A 221 18.39 0.39 7.83
CA ARG A 221 17.58 1.60 7.66
C ARG A 221 16.39 1.32 6.76
N ALA A 222 15.20 1.74 7.17
CA ALA A 222 14.02 1.80 6.31
C ALA A 222 13.83 3.23 5.79
N THR A 223 13.79 3.39 4.48
CA THR A 223 13.52 4.67 3.80
C THR A 223 12.31 4.56 2.89
N SER A 224 11.58 5.68 2.73
CA SER A 224 10.48 5.78 1.77
C SER A 224 10.90 5.36 0.36
N ALA A 225 9.93 4.99 -0.48
CA ALA A 225 10.17 4.51 -1.83
C ALA A 225 11.05 5.46 -2.68
N ASP A 226 10.88 6.78 -2.48
CA ASP A 226 11.64 7.87 -3.11
C ASP A 226 13.00 8.19 -2.44
N GLY A 227 13.35 7.48 -1.36
CA GLY A 227 14.55 7.69 -0.58
C GLY A 227 14.56 8.98 0.27
N ALA A 228 13.52 9.81 0.23
CA ALA A 228 13.52 11.14 0.83
C ALA A 228 13.36 11.12 2.36
N THR A 229 12.68 10.12 2.91
CA THR A 229 12.35 10.04 4.33
C THR A 229 12.90 8.77 4.96
N VAL A 230 13.72 8.92 6.01
CA VAL A 230 14.10 7.81 6.88
C VAL A 230 12.95 7.55 7.86
N ARG A 231 12.34 6.37 7.81
CA ARG A 231 11.27 5.99 8.73
C ARG A 231 11.81 5.52 10.06
N SER A 232 12.79 4.61 10.02
CA SER A 232 13.44 4.07 11.20
C SER A 232 14.81 3.50 10.87
N GLU A 233 15.60 3.30 11.92
CA GLU A 233 16.96 2.79 11.83
C GLU A 233 17.29 1.94 13.06
N LEU A 234 18.06 0.89 12.85
CA LEU A 234 18.59 0.01 13.89
C LEU A 234 20.09 -0.14 13.71
N GLU A 235 20.81 -0.19 14.82
CA GLU A 235 22.21 -0.62 14.86
C GLU A 235 22.28 -1.98 15.55
N LEU A 236 22.82 -2.97 14.86
CA LEU A 236 22.83 -4.37 15.27
C LEU A 236 24.26 -4.86 15.41
N ALA A 237 24.56 -5.50 16.54
CA ALA A 237 25.84 -6.17 16.74
C ALA A 237 25.92 -7.42 15.86
N MET A 238 27.01 -7.56 15.14
CA MET A 238 27.29 -8.73 14.30
C MET A 238 28.05 -9.77 15.12
N ALA A 239 27.72 -11.05 14.95
CA ALA A 239 28.46 -12.15 15.55
C ALA A 239 28.59 -13.33 14.57
N GLY A 240 29.73 -14.00 14.59
CA GLY A 240 29.98 -15.17 13.76
C GLY A 240 31.16 -15.97 14.29
N PRO A 241 31.23 -17.27 14.01
CA PRO A 241 32.40 -18.07 14.32
C PRO A 241 33.57 -17.70 13.41
N ASP A 242 34.80 -17.90 13.88
CA ASP A 242 36.02 -17.56 13.15
C ASP A 242 36.03 -18.15 11.73
N GLY A 243 36.39 -17.31 10.75
CA GLY A 243 36.46 -17.70 9.35
C GLY A 243 35.10 -17.90 8.67
N ARG A 244 34.00 -17.53 9.32
CA ARG A 244 32.66 -17.45 8.71
C ARG A 244 32.16 -16.01 8.67
N PRO A 245 31.13 -15.73 7.85
CA PRO A 245 30.47 -14.43 7.85
C PRO A 245 29.82 -14.17 9.20
N ALA A 246 29.82 -12.92 9.66
CA ALA A 246 29.05 -12.56 10.85
C ALA A 246 27.61 -12.29 10.48
N ARG A 247 26.71 -12.49 11.44
CA ARG A 247 25.27 -12.28 11.30
C ARG A 247 24.75 -11.38 12.40
N SER A 248 23.72 -10.60 12.06
CA SER A 248 22.92 -9.89 13.05
C SER A 248 21.90 -10.84 13.71
N PRO A 249 21.30 -10.44 14.84
CA PRO A 249 20.03 -11.01 15.28
C PRO A 249 18.96 -10.86 14.19
N PHE A 250 17.88 -11.63 14.31
CA PHE A 250 16.69 -11.44 13.48
C PHE A 250 16.03 -10.10 13.78
N VAL A 251 15.50 -9.48 12.74
CA VAL A 251 14.72 -8.24 12.74
C VAL A 251 13.37 -8.52 12.11
N ARG A 252 12.32 -7.98 12.72
CA ARG A 252 10.96 -7.98 12.21
C ARG A 252 10.63 -6.63 11.60
N LEU A 253 10.04 -6.63 10.41
CA LEU A 253 9.45 -5.43 9.85
C LEU A 253 8.03 -5.25 10.38
N VAL A 254 7.72 -4.02 10.80
CA VAL A 254 6.44 -3.64 11.40
C VAL A 254 5.97 -2.32 10.79
N THR A 255 4.68 -2.02 10.85
CA THR A 255 4.07 -0.88 10.15
C THR A 255 3.54 0.19 11.08
N ASP A 256 3.33 -0.13 12.36
CA ASP A 256 2.83 0.80 13.36
C ASP A 256 3.81 1.04 14.51
N THR A 257 3.61 2.15 15.20
CA THR A 257 4.49 2.57 16.29
C THR A 257 4.34 1.75 17.57
N ILE A 258 3.19 1.10 17.80
CA ILE A 258 2.95 0.25 18.96
C ILE A 258 3.86 -0.97 18.88
N ASP A 259 3.90 -1.60 17.71
CA ASP A 259 4.82 -2.71 17.42
C ASP A 259 6.28 -2.28 17.44
N TRP A 260 6.60 -1.15 16.77
CA TRP A 260 7.96 -0.66 16.71
C TRP A 260 8.54 -0.38 18.11
N THR A 261 7.73 0.16 19.02
CA THR A 261 8.12 0.50 20.39
C THR A 261 7.84 -0.62 21.42
N ALA A 262 7.47 -1.81 20.95
CA ALA A 262 7.11 -2.93 21.83
C ALA A 262 8.27 -3.30 22.78
N SER A 263 7.91 -3.47 24.06
CA SER A 263 8.88 -3.77 25.11
C SER A 263 9.51 -5.15 24.91
N GLY A 264 10.82 -5.24 25.13
CA GLY A 264 11.61 -6.47 24.98
C GLY A 264 12.12 -6.73 23.56
N VAL A 265 11.66 -5.97 22.56
CA VAL A 265 11.92 -6.25 21.14
C VAL A 265 12.32 -5.02 20.31
N VAL A 266 12.30 -3.82 20.91
CA VAL A 266 12.65 -2.52 20.30
C VAL A 266 13.94 -2.49 19.48
N ARG A 267 14.91 -3.36 19.79
CA ARG A 267 16.20 -3.45 19.06
C ARG A 267 16.19 -4.45 17.91
N GLN A 268 15.03 -5.05 17.62
CA GLN A 268 14.80 -6.08 16.62
C GLN A 268 13.55 -5.77 15.79
N THR A 269 13.02 -4.55 15.85
CA THR A 269 11.84 -4.11 15.10
C THR A 269 12.19 -2.89 14.26
N LEU A 270 11.90 -2.96 12.97
CA LEU A 270 12.14 -1.88 12.03
C LEU A 270 10.80 -1.42 11.46
N LEU A 271 10.47 -0.14 11.70
CA LEU A 271 9.27 0.48 11.14
C LEU A 271 9.47 0.72 9.64
N ALA A 272 8.64 0.09 8.82
CA ALA A 272 8.67 0.17 7.37
C ALA A 272 7.24 0.20 6.80
N ALA A 273 7.10 0.72 5.58
CA ALA A 273 5.89 0.65 4.79
C ALA A 273 6.13 -0.17 3.52
N LEU A 274 5.05 -0.57 2.86
CA LEU A 274 5.13 -1.20 1.54
C LEU A 274 5.85 -0.28 0.56
N ARG A 275 6.67 -0.87 -0.33
CA ARG A 275 7.54 -0.20 -1.32
C ARG A 275 8.71 0.60 -0.75
N ASP A 276 8.86 0.68 0.57
CA ASP A 276 10.07 1.22 1.18
C ASP A 276 11.32 0.43 0.76
N ARG A 277 12.48 1.06 0.90
CA ARG A 277 13.80 0.46 0.73
C ARG A 277 14.40 0.14 2.10
N ILE A 278 14.80 -1.11 2.30
CA ILE A 278 15.53 -1.57 3.48
C ILE A 278 17.00 -1.66 3.10
N ARG A 279 17.83 -0.78 3.67
CA ARG A 279 19.27 -0.75 3.39
C ARG A 279 20.06 -1.27 4.59
N ALA A 280 20.87 -2.29 4.37
CA ALA A 280 21.85 -2.78 5.33
C ALA A 280 23.22 -2.16 5.02
N VAL A 281 23.81 -1.47 5.98
CA VAL A 281 25.07 -0.73 5.80
C VAL A 281 26.10 -1.17 6.84
N VAL A 282 27.27 -1.58 6.36
CA VAL A 282 28.44 -1.83 7.20
C VAL A 282 29.35 -0.61 7.12
N ARG A 283 29.79 -0.12 8.27
CA ARG A 283 30.69 1.04 8.37
C ARG A 283 32.09 0.59 8.76
N ALA A 284 33.08 0.97 7.95
CA ALA A 284 34.48 0.76 8.25
C ALA A 284 34.99 1.75 9.33
N PRO A 285 36.10 1.43 10.02
CA PRO A 285 36.65 2.30 11.07
C PRO A 285 37.03 3.72 10.63
N ASP A 286 37.35 3.91 9.36
CA ASP A 286 37.67 5.21 8.76
C ASP A 286 36.42 5.99 8.30
N GLY A 287 35.24 5.41 8.52
CA GLY A 287 33.95 6.01 8.25
C GLY A 287 33.37 5.73 6.87
N GLN A 288 34.08 4.98 6.01
CA GLN A 288 33.52 4.51 4.73
C GLN A 288 32.33 3.56 4.98
N GLU A 289 31.31 3.64 4.14
CA GLU A 289 30.10 2.83 4.23
C GLU A 289 29.87 2.09 2.91
N VAL A 290 29.45 0.83 3.02
CA VAL A 290 29.03 -0.02 1.91
C VAL A 290 27.83 -0.84 2.36
N GLY A 291 26.97 -1.24 1.42
CA GLY A 291 25.73 -1.89 1.80
C GLY A 291 25.13 -2.78 0.75
N THR A 292 23.86 -3.08 0.96
CA THR A 292 22.95 -3.66 -0.02
C THR A 292 21.55 -3.22 0.36
N ASP A 293 20.64 -3.18 -0.60
CA ASP A 293 19.24 -2.92 -0.34
C ASP A 293 18.27 -4.04 -0.77
N LEU A 294 17.06 -3.94 -0.24
CA LEU A 294 15.93 -4.78 -0.60
C LEU A 294 14.64 -3.99 -0.44
N ARG A 295 13.72 -4.12 -1.38
CA ARG A 295 12.41 -3.47 -1.32
C ARG A 295 11.42 -4.26 -0.45
N VAL A 296 10.48 -3.56 0.16
CA VAL A 296 9.34 -4.17 0.87
C VAL A 296 8.19 -4.43 -0.11
N GLY A 297 7.73 -5.68 -0.25
CA GLY A 297 6.59 -6.05 -1.10
C GLY A 297 6.76 -5.78 -2.61
N ARG A 298 8.00 -5.76 -3.10
CA ARG A 298 8.35 -5.59 -4.52
C ARG A 298 9.27 -6.75 -4.97
N PRO A 299 8.72 -7.96 -5.16
CA PRO A 299 9.49 -9.06 -5.73
C PRO A 299 9.74 -8.78 -7.22
N GLY A 300 10.62 -9.56 -7.86
CA GLY A 300 10.81 -9.44 -9.32
C GLY A 300 9.61 -9.88 -10.16
N ASP A 301 8.68 -10.66 -9.59
CA ASP A 301 7.40 -10.99 -10.21
C ASP A 301 6.27 -10.14 -9.60
N GLU A 302 5.93 -9.02 -10.25
CA GLU A 302 4.89 -8.09 -9.81
C GLU A 302 3.45 -8.66 -9.86
N ASP A 303 3.26 -9.83 -10.47
CA ASP A 303 1.99 -10.57 -10.44
C ASP A 303 1.92 -11.59 -9.29
N GLY A 304 3.06 -11.88 -8.65
CA GLY A 304 3.19 -12.87 -7.59
C GLY A 304 2.54 -12.48 -6.25
N PRO A 305 2.53 -13.43 -5.28
CA PRO A 305 1.88 -13.26 -3.97
C PRO A 305 2.54 -12.19 -3.09
N GLN A 306 3.84 -11.95 -3.27
CA GLN A 306 4.60 -10.95 -2.52
C GLN A 306 4.48 -9.52 -3.08
N ALA A 307 3.86 -9.36 -4.24
CA ALA A 307 3.78 -8.06 -4.89
C ALA A 307 2.67 -7.20 -4.27
N VAL A 308 2.97 -5.93 -4.00
CA VAL A 308 2.00 -5.01 -3.41
C VAL A 308 0.79 -4.81 -4.30
N ARG A 309 -0.38 -4.76 -3.67
CA ARG A 309 -1.66 -4.43 -4.31
C ARG A 309 -2.28 -3.20 -3.68
N ARG A 310 -3.03 -2.46 -4.49
CA ARG A 310 -3.73 -1.26 -4.06
C ARG A 310 -5.23 -1.52 -3.99
N ALA A 311 -5.80 -1.34 -2.81
CA ALA A 311 -7.24 -1.16 -2.61
C ALA A 311 -7.58 0.34 -2.68
N ARG A 312 -8.86 0.68 -2.85
CA ARG A 312 -9.30 2.07 -2.94
C ARG A 312 -10.46 2.35 -2.00
N TRP A 313 -10.31 3.42 -1.21
CA TRP A 313 -11.39 3.99 -0.42
C TRP A 313 -12.13 5.08 -1.19
N ASN A 314 -13.42 5.20 -0.89
CA ASN A 314 -14.21 6.42 -1.04
C ASN A 314 -14.98 6.65 0.27
N ILE A 315 -14.63 7.72 1.00
CA ILE A 315 -15.14 7.92 2.37
C ILE A 315 -16.16 9.05 2.39
N HIS A 316 -17.35 8.78 2.91
CA HIS A 316 -18.48 9.71 3.01
C HIS A 316 -18.82 9.96 4.47
N PHE A 317 -18.66 11.20 4.91
CA PHE A 317 -19.16 11.65 6.20
C PHE A 317 -20.51 12.33 6.02
N LEU A 318 -21.56 11.76 6.59
CA LEU A 318 -22.89 12.36 6.47
C LEU A 318 -23.11 13.47 7.50
N ARG A 319 -23.99 14.42 7.18
CA ARG A 319 -24.55 15.38 8.14
C ARG A 319 -25.81 14.84 8.79
N LEU A 320 -26.16 15.38 9.96
CA LEU A 320 -27.41 14.98 10.65
C LEU A 320 -28.67 15.33 9.85
N VAL A 321 -28.64 16.49 9.19
CA VAL A 321 -29.67 17.03 8.31
C VAL A 321 -28.99 17.81 7.20
N ALA A 322 -29.68 18.06 6.10
CA ALA A 322 -29.14 18.85 4.99
C ALA A 322 -28.67 20.24 5.45
N GLY A 323 -27.42 20.59 5.12
CA GLY A 323 -26.75 21.83 5.55
C GLY A 323 -26.43 21.92 7.05
N GLY A 324 -26.66 20.83 7.81
CA GLY A 324 -26.44 20.75 9.25
C GLY A 324 -24.99 20.43 9.65
N PRO A 325 -24.75 20.12 10.95
CA PRO A 325 -23.45 19.64 11.40
C PRO A 325 -23.17 18.23 10.89
N VAL A 326 -21.88 17.87 10.77
CA VAL A 326 -21.43 16.50 10.48
C VAL A 326 -21.93 15.56 11.58
N ALA A 327 -22.37 14.36 11.21
CA ALA A 327 -22.94 13.36 12.10
C ALA A 327 -22.00 12.89 13.21
N LEU A 328 -20.67 13.02 13.01
CA LEU A 328 -19.68 12.83 14.06
C LEU A 328 -19.72 13.91 15.15
N GLY A 329 -20.43 15.03 14.98
CA GLY A 329 -20.40 16.15 15.92
C GLY A 329 -19.04 16.86 15.98
N VAL A 330 -18.32 16.91 14.86
CA VAL A 330 -17.06 17.65 14.70
C VAL A 330 -17.13 18.54 13.45
N GLU A 331 -16.21 19.48 13.33
CA GLU A 331 -16.05 20.30 12.13
C GLU A 331 -15.62 19.45 10.93
N GLU A 332 -15.97 19.88 9.72
CA GLU A 332 -15.70 19.16 8.46
C GLU A 332 -14.21 18.84 8.24
N GLU A 333 -13.33 19.79 8.56
CA GLU A 333 -11.88 19.57 8.45
C GLU A 333 -11.40 18.49 9.43
N THR A 334 -11.96 18.45 10.63
CA THR A 334 -11.67 17.39 11.61
C THR A 334 -12.19 16.04 11.11
N ALA A 335 -13.38 15.99 10.51
CA ALA A 335 -13.91 14.76 9.93
C ALA A 335 -13.01 14.23 8.81
N ARG A 336 -12.54 15.11 7.90
CA ARG A 336 -11.57 14.75 6.86
C ARG A 336 -10.29 14.17 7.45
N LYS A 337 -9.74 14.80 8.49
CA LYS A 337 -8.56 14.27 9.20
C LYS A 337 -8.82 12.88 9.78
N ILE A 338 -9.97 12.65 10.41
CA ILE A 338 -10.34 11.32 10.92
C ILE A 338 -10.40 10.30 9.78
N GLY A 339 -10.94 10.67 8.61
CA GLY A 339 -10.95 9.82 7.42
C GLY A 339 -9.53 9.46 6.94
N ARG A 340 -8.61 10.44 6.89
CA ARG A 340 -7.19 10.19 6.59
C ARG A 340 -6.54 9.24 7.59
N ASP A 341 -6.83 9.42 8.88
CA ASP A 341 -6.32 8.55 9.94
C ASP A 341 -6.81 7.10 9.79
N GLN A 342 -8.02 6.87 9.26
CA GLN A 342 -8.49 5.52 8.92
C GLN A 342 -7.73 4.88 7.76
N VAL A 343 -7.33 5.67 6.75
CA VAL A 343 -6.50 5.16 5.65
C VAL A 343 -5.13 4.74 6.17
N VAL A 344 -4.54 5.52 7.10
CA VAL A 344 -3.30 5.14 7.78
C VAL A 344 -3.50 3.83 8.56
N ALA A 345 -4.55 3.72 9.37
CA ALA A 345 -4.86 2.49 10.12
C ALA A 345 -5.04 1.28 9.20
N SER A 346 -5.75 1.44 8.07
CA SER A 346 -5.88 0.38 7.07
C SER A 346 -4.52 -0.02 6.48
N ASN A 347 -3.68 0.95 6.12
CA ASN A 347 -2.33 0.68 5.62
C ASN A 347 -1.45 -0.07 6.64
N GLU A 348 -1.61 0.19 7.94
CA GLU A 348 -0.86 -0.49 8.99
C GLU A 348 -1.22 -1.98 9.06
N ILE A 349 -2.51 -2.31 9.06
CA ILE A 349 -3.00 -3.70 9.23
C ILE A 349 -2.81 -4.52 7.95
N TYR A 350 -3.20 -3.98 6.81
CA TYR A 350 -3.24 -4.74 5.55
C TYR A 350 -1.87 -4.90 4.87
N ALA A 351 -0.86 -4.18 5.35
CA ALA A 351 0.49 -4.29 4.83
C ALA A 351 1.12 -5.68 5.06
N ALA A 352 0.72 -6.42 6.09
CA ALA A 352 1.13 -7.82 6.27
C ALA A 352 0.62 -8.73 5.12
N CYS A 353 -0.46 -8.33 4.44
CA CYS A 353 -0.94 -9.01 3.23
C CYS A 353 -0.41 -8.39 1.92
N ASN A 354 0.58 -7.50 2.01
CA ASN A 354 1.08 -6.66 0.91
C ASN A 354 -0.04 -5.83 0.26
N ILE A 355 -0.99 -5.34 1.05
CA ILE A 355 -2.10 -4.49 0.57
C ILE A 355 -1.99 -3.11 1.19
N THR A 356 -2.23 -2.09 0.37
CA THR A 356 -2.27 -0.69 0.80
C THR A 356 -3.46 0.01 0.15
N PHE A 357 -3.99 1.01 0.83
CA PHE A 357 -5.03 1.91 0.34
C PHE A 357 -4.44 3.18 -0.30
N GLY A 358 -3.11 3.27 -0.41
CA GLY A 358 -2.38 4.38 -0.98
C GLY A 358 -2.07 5.51 0.02
N ASP A 359 -1.66 6.66 -0.51
CA ASP A 359 -1.44 7.86 0.29
C ASP A 359 -2.79 8.33 0.89
N PRO A 360 -2.87 8.50 2.23
CA PRO A 360 -4.01 9.11 2.86
C PRO A 360 -4.44 10.37 2.14
N GLU A 361 -3.52 11.25 1.70
CA GLU A 361 -3.81 12.53 1.07
C GLU A 361 -4.47 12.45 -0.30
N ASP A 362 -4.33 11.33 -0.99
CA ASP A 362 -4.99 11.11 -2.30
C ASP A 362 -6.39 10.50 -2.17
N THR A 363 -6.79 10.08 -0.96
CA THR A 363 -8.06 9.38 -0.75
C THR A 363 -9.25 10.34 -0.95
N PRO A 364 -10.26 9.98 -1.76
CA PRO A 364 -11.51 10.72 -1.83
C PRO A 364 -12.25 10.71 -0.49
N ILE A 365 -12.49 11.90 0.06
CA ILE A 365 -13.28 12.10 1.28
C ILE A 365 -14.33 13.18 1.01
N ALA A 366 -15.61 12.85 1.18
CA ALA A 366 -16.74 13.74 0.98
C ALA A 366 -17.46 14.02 2.31
N ILE A 367 -18.01 15.24 2.44
CA ILE A 367 -18.97 15.57 3.49
C ILE A 367 -20.30 15.80 2.79
N GLU A 368 -21.26 14.92 3.02
CA GLU A 368 -22.49 14.85 2.23
C GLU A 368 -23.72 15.17 3.10
N ASP A 369 -24.72 15.76 2.47
CA ASP A 369 -26.05 15.86 3.07
C ASP A 369 -26.72 14.47 3.04
N PRO A 370 -27.49 14.10 4.09
CA PRO A 370 -28.25 12.86 4.05
C PRO A 370 -29.24 12.90 2.87
N PRO A 371 -29.33 11.83 2.05
CA PRO A 371 -30.23 11.82 0.90
C PRO A 371 -31.69 12.08 1.28
N GLY A 372 -32.30 13.02 0.57
CA GLY A 372 -33.73 13.32 0.69
C GLY A 372 -34.61 12.21 0.11
N PRO A 373 -35.94 12.44 0.05
CA PRO A 373 -36.91 11.45 -0.42
C PRO A 373 -36.82 11.24 -1.95
N THR A 374 -35.78 10.59 -2.45
CA THR A 374 -35.47 10.50 -3.89
C THR A 374 -35.60 9.09 -4.46
N LEU A 375 -35.86 8.09 -3.59
CA LEU A 375 -36.03 6.69 -3.94
C LEU A 375 -37.43 6.22 -3.57
N LEU A 376 -38.03 5.39 -4.42
CA LEU A 376 -39.33 4.77 -4.18
C LEU A 376 -39.18 3.25 -4.17
N ALA A 377 -39.46 2.62 -3.03
CA ALA A 377 -39.40 1.17 -2.87
C ALA A 377 -40.75 0.52 -3.15
N VAL A 378 -40.72 -0.61 -3.84
CA VAL A 378 -41.87 -1.45 -4.17
C VAL A 378 -41.78 -2.75 -3.39
N SER A 379 -42.72 -2.94 -2.46
CA SER A 379 -42.84 -4.11 -1.60
C SER A 379 -41.54 -4.43 -0.85
N ASP A 380 -40.97 -3.43 -0.18
CA ASP A 380 -39.64 -3.39 0.44
C ASP A 380 -39.25 -4.72 1.14
N VAL A 381 -40.05 -5.16 2.11
CA VAL A 381 -39.76 -6.36 2.92
C VAL A 381 -40.58 -7.56 2.45
N GLU A 382 -41.87 -7.39 2.20
CA GLU A 382 -42.77 -8.53 1.96
C GLU A 382 -42.57 -9.16 0.57
N ALA A 383 -42.10 -8.36 -0.40
CA ALA A 383 -41.92 -8.74 -1.80
C ALA A 383 -43.10 -9.52 -2.42
N LEU A 384 -44.33 -9.10 -2.10
CA LEU A 384 -45.56 -9.76 -2.57
C LEU A 384 -45.86 -9.41 -4.02
N LEU A 385 -46.62 -10.26 -4.70
CA LEU A 385 -47.21 -9.96 -6.00
C LEU A 385 -48.37 -8.97 -5.87
N SER A 386 -48.53 -8.10 -6.86
CA SER A 386 -49.62 -7.12 -6.93
C SER A 386 -51.00 -7.79 -6.89
N SER A 387 -51.96 -7.16 -6.20
CA SER A 387 -53.39 -7.51 -6.32
C SER A 387 -54.13 -6.67 -7.37
N GLY A 388 -53.42 -5.78 -8.05
CA GLY A 388 -53.96 -4.75 -8.94
C GLY A 388 -54.26 -3.46 -8.18
N GLY A 389 -54.11 -2.32 -8.87
CA GLY A 389 -54.33 -1.01 -8.24
C GLY A 389 -53.83 0.15 -9.10
N GLU A 390 -53.73 1.31 -8.47
CA GLU A 390 -53.18 2.53 -9.06
C GLU A 390 -52.11 3.12 -8.14
N ILE A 391 -51.03 3.60 -8.74
CA ILE A 391 -49.96 4.34 -8.05
C ILE A 391 -50.03 5.81 -8.42
N ARG A 392 -49.86 6.69 -7.42
CA ARG A 392 -49.81 8.15 -7.59
C ARG A 392 -48.83 8.78 -6.60
N PHE A 393 -48.01 9.70 -7.10
CA PHE A 393 -47.09 10.50 -6.28
C PHE A 393 -46.70 11.77 -7.04
N ARG A 394 -45.83 12.59 -6.46
CA ARG A 394 -45.29 13.79 -7.12
C ARG A 394 -43.77 13.76 -7.07
N VAL A 395 -43.13 14.22 -8.14
CA VAL A 395 -41.68 14.43 -8.22
C VAL A 395 -41.42 15.91 -8.42
N ASN A 396 -40.76 16.56 -7.47
CA ASN A 396 -40.57 18.02 -7.45
C ASN A 396 -41.89 18.79 -7.66
N GLY A 397 -42.99 18.26 -7.12
CA GLY A 397 -44.34 18.82 -7.26
C GLY A 397 -45.05 18.48 -8.59
N VAL A 398 -44.39 17.84 -9.55
CA VAL A 398 -45.01 17.36 -10.80
C VAL A 398 -45.75 16.04 -10.51
N PRO A 399 -47.05 15.93 -10.80
CA PRO A 399 -47.79 14.70 -10.58
C PRO A 399 -47.32 13.59 -11.51
N VAL A 400 -47.08 12.40 -10.95
CA VAL A 400 -46.78 11.17 -11.67
C VAL A 400 -47.91 10.18 -11.42
N GLY A 401 -48.50 9.69 -12.50
CA GLY A 401 -49.65 8.78 -12.48
C GLY A 401 -51.01 9.47 -12.73
N PRO A 402 -52.13 8.73 -12.59
CA PRO A 402 -52.21 7.35 -12.12
C PRO A 402 -51.46 6.35 -13.00
N ILE A 403 -50.70 5.45 -12.37
CA ILE A 403 -50.05 4.31 -13.02
C ILE A 403 -50.87 3.08 -12.67
N THR A 404 -51.45 2.40 -13.66
CA THR A 404 -52.21 1.17 -13.43
C THR A 404 -51.26 0.00 -13.20
N VAL A 405 -51.41 -0.68 -12.07
CA VAL A 405 -50.69 -1.91 -11.73
C VAL A 405 -51.63 -3.10 -11.93
N ARG A 406 -51.13 -4.17 -12.53
CA ARG A 406 -51.94 -5.37 -12.81
C ARG A 406 -51.74 -6.42 -11.73
N ALA A 407 -52.80 -7.17 -11.46
CA ALA A 407 -52.69 -8.36 -10.61
C ALA A 407 -51.58 -9.29 -11.09
N ASP A 408 -50.91 -9.93 -10.12
CA ASP A 408 -49.81 -10.88 -10.28
C ASP A 408 -48.50 -10.27 -10.81
N TRP A 409 -48.39 -8.94 -10.94
CA TRP A 409 -47.11 -8.30 -11.23
C TRP A 409 -46.13 -8.46 -10.07
N PRO A 410 -44.89 -8.95 -10.30
CA PRO A 410 -43.82 -8.90 -9.32
C PRO A 410 -43.31 -7.46 -9.13
N PRO A 411 -42.63 -7.16 -8.00
CA PRO A 411 -42.16 -5.81 -7.70
C PRO A 411 -41.35 -5.13 -8.82
N HIS A 412 -40.47 -5.84 -9.52
CA HIS A 412 -39.69 -5.26 -10.62
C HIS A 412 -40.55 -4.79 -11.82
N GLN A 413 -41.69 -5.45 -12.09
CA GLN A 413 -42.59 -5.01 -13.17
C GLN A 413 -43.35 -3.74 -12.78
N THR A 414 -43.78 -3.67 -11.53
CA THR A 414 -44.38 -2.46 -10.95
C THR A 414 -43.36 -1.31 -10.96
N ALA A 415 -42.11 -1.55 -10.58
CA ALA A 415 -41.01 -0.59 -10.64
C ALA A 415 -40.74 -0.10 -12.07
N GLY A 416 -40.72 -1.00 -13.06
CA GLY A 416 -40.58 -0.64 -14.48
C GLY A 416 -41.72 0.26 -14.98
N ALA A 417 -42.96 -0.01 -14.57
CA ALA A 417 -44.10 0.85 -14.91
C ALA A 417 -44.02 2.23 -14.28
N ILE A 418 -43.50 2.32 -13.05
CA ILE A 418 -43.20 3.60 -12.37
C ILE A 418 -42.13 4.35 -13.16
N ALA A 419 -41.01 3.70 -13.51
CA ALA A 419 -39.91 4.33 -14.23
C ALA A 419 -40.38 4.96 -15.55
N LEU A 420 -41.14 4.24 -16.36
CA LEU A 420 -41.72 4.77 -17.61
C LEU A 420 -42.60 6.01 -17.38
N ALA A 421 -43.39 6.03 -16.31
CA ALA A 421 -44.24 7.17 -15.98
C ALA A 421 -43.44 8.38 -15.49
N VAL A 422 -42.36 8.14 -14.74
CA VAL A 422 -41.42 9.16 -14.27
C VAL A 422 -40.65 9.79 -15.43
N GLU A 423 -40.19 8.96 -16.36
CA GLU A 423 -39.52 9.41 -17.60
C GLU A 423 -40.47 10.24 -18.48
N ALA A 424 -41.72 9.80 -18.62
CA ALA A 424 -42.76 10.56 -19.33
C ALA A 424 -43.04 11.91 -18.66
N ALA A 425 -42.88 12.01 -17.34
CA ALA A 425 -42.96 13.26 -16.58
C ALA A 425 -41.70 14.14 -16.69
N GLY A 426 -40.66 13.69 -17.41
CA GLY A 426 -39.48 14.47 -17.75
C GLY A 426 -38.26 14.25 -16.85
N PHE A 427 -38.31 13.25 -15.97
CA PHE A 427 -37.22 12.87 -15.06
C PHE A 427 -36.42 11.67 -15.61
N VAL A 428 -35.39 11.26 -14.87
CA VAL A 428 -34.63 10.03 -15.12
C VAL A 428 -34.97 9.06 -14.00
N ALA A 429 -35.23 7.80 -14.35
CA ALA A 429 -35.53 6.74 -13.38
C ALA A 429 -34.59 5.57 -13.59
N GLU A 430 -34.08 5.02 -12.49
CA GLU A 430 -33.26 3.82 -12.49
C GLU A 430 -33.94 2.75 -11.63
N VAL A 431 -34.16 1.57 -12.21
CA VAL A 431 -34.78 0.44 -11.53
C VAL A 431 -33.72 -0.55 -11.09
N SER A 432 -33.78 -0.95 -9.82
CA SER A 432 -32.92 -2.00 -9.27
C SER A 432 -33.73 -3.03 -8.51
N GLU A 433 -33.38 -4.31 -8.64
CA GLU A 433 -34.04 -5.41 -7.93
C GLU A 433 -33.15 -5.86 -6.76
N ASN A 434 -33.70 -5.85 -5.55
CA ASN A 434 -32.96 -6.16 -4.34
C ASN A 434 -32.84 -7.68 -4.14
N ALA A 435 -31.88 -8.14 -3.34
CA ALA A 435 -31.84 -9.54 -2.93
C ALA A 435 -33.11 -9.93 -2.16
N GLN A 436 -33.43 -11.23 -2.17
CA GLN A 436 -34.51 -11.75 -1.35
C GLN A 436 -34.06 -11.75 0.12
N VAL A 437 -34.87 -11.15 0.98
CA VAL A 437 -34.71 -11.22 2.44
C VAL A 437 -35.28 -12.55 2.98
N ASP A 438 -34.80 -13.03 4.13
CA ASP A 438 -35.10 -14.38 4.67
C ASP A 438 -36.60 -14.70 4.80
N HIS A 439 -37.41 -13.68 5.07
CA HIS A 439 -38.86 -13.82 5.28
C HIS A 439 -39.69 -13.19 4.15
N GLY A 440 -39.06 -12.71 3.09
CA GLY A 440 -39.72 -12.12 1.93
C GLY A 440 -40.27 -13.19 1.00
N ALA A 441 -41.43 -12.94 0.39
CA ALA A 441 -42.04 -13.85 -0.57
C ALA A 441 -41.27 -13.93 -1.91
N GLY A 442 -40.37 -12.97 -2.15
CA GLY A 442 -39.54 -12.86 -3.35
C GLY A 442 -38.55 -11.70 -3.24
N ARG A 443 -38.19 -11.11 -4.38
CA ARG A 443 -37.31 -9.94 -4.46
C ARG A 443 -38.13 -8.65 -4.50
N SER A 444 -37.70 -7.63 -3.74
CA SER A 444 -38.26 -6.28 -3.83
C SER A 444 -37.55 -5.46 -4.92
N ALA A 445 -38.07 -4.28 -5.25
CA ALA A 445 -37.46 -3.41 -6.25
C ALA A 445 -37.51 -1.95 -5.82
N ASP A 446 -36.50 -1.18 -6.22
CA ASP A 446 -36.44 0.26 -5.99
C ASP A 446 -36.42 1.03 -7.30
N VAL A 447 -36.96 2.25 -7.26
CA VAL A 447 -36.88 3.24 -8.34
C VAL A 447 -36.17 4.48 -7.80
N LEU A 448 -34.92 4.67 -8.21
CA LEU A 448 -34.19 5.90 -7.94
C LEU A 448 -34.57 6.94 -8.98
N ILE A 449 -34.97 8.13 -8.55
CA ILE A 449 -35.39 9.20 -9.46
C ILE A 449 -34.39 10.35 -9.38
N ARG A 450 -33.99 10.88 -10.54
CA ARG A 450 -33.12 12.04 -10.70
C ARG A 450 -33.71 13.01 -11.71
N ASP A 451 -33.28 14.26 -11.66
CA ASP A 451 -33.55 15.17 -12.78
C ASP A 451 -32.64 14.87 -13.98
N ARG A 452 -32.87 15.53 -15.12
CA ARG A 452 -32.06 15.33 -16.33
C ARG A 452 -30.60 15.75 -16.19
N ALA A 453 -30.25 16.50 -15.14
CA ALA A 453 -28.88 16.86 -14.82
C ALA A 453 -28.24 15.86 -13.83
N GLY A 454 -28.93 14.76 -13.49
CA GLY A 454 -28.45 13.74 -12.56
C GLY A 454 -28.61 14.11 -11.08
N ARG A 455 -29.27 15.24 -10.77
CA ARG A 455 -29.42 15.69 -9.38
C ARG A 455 -30.57 14.95 -8.69
N PRO A 456 -30.46 14.70 -7.37
CA PRO A 456 -31.54 14.14 -6.58
C PRO A 456 -32.83 14.98 -6.68
N VAL A 457 -33.97 14.32 -6.58
CA VAL A 457 -35.30 14.96 -6.59
C VAL A 457 -35.99 14.76 -5.24
N THR A 458 -37.17 15.37 -5.08
CA THR A 458 -38.05 15.17 -3.94
C THR A 458 -39.33 14.48 -4.38
N ILE A 459 -39.56 13.28 -3.85
CA ILE A 459 -40.78 12.48 -3.99
C ILE A 459 -41.71 12.81 -2.83
N THR A 460 -42.96 13.10 -3.12
CA THR A 460 -44.00 13.33 -2.11
C THR A 460 -45.29 12.62 -2.50
N THR A 461 -46.20 12.43 -1.54
CA THR A 461 -47.55 11.93 -1.82
C THR A 461 -48.34 12.91 -2.66
N ASP A 462 -49.30 12.40 -3.45
CA ASP A 462 -50.27 13.24 -4.16
C ASP A 462 -51.40 13.68 -3.21
N GLY A 463 -51.08 14.66 -2.35
CA GLY A 463 -51.96 15.12 -1.28
C GLY A 463 -52.12 14.07 -0.16
N GLU A 464 -53.35 13.85 0.31
CA GLU A 464 -53.68 12.86 1.35
C GLU A 464 -53.90 11.45 0.80
N ARG A 465 -53.67 11.23 -0.50
CA ARG A 465 -53.87 9.91 -1.12
C ARG A 465 -52.71 8.98 -0.79
N PRO A 466 -52.96 7.68 -0.55
CA PRO A 466 -51.88 6.71 -0.41
C PRO A 466 -51.09 6.59 -1.72
N LEU A 467 -49.81 6.21 -1.63
CA LEU A 467 -48.94 6.00 -2.80
C LEU A 467 -49.49 4.94 -3.76
N THR A 468 -50.20 3.95 -3.22
CA THR A 468 -50.82 2.85 -3.96
C THR A 468 -52.19 2.51 -3.39
N THR A 469 -53.09 2.05 -4.26
CA THR A 469 -54.36 1.43 -3.87
C THR A 469 -54.31 -0.10 -3.86
N ASP A 470 -53.17 -0.69 -4.23
CA ASP A 470 -52.95 -2.14 -4.13
C ASP A 470 -52.93 -2.57 -2.66
N GLY A 471 -53.73 -3.58 -2.32
CA GLY A 471 -53.83 -4.10 -0.95
C GLY A 471 -52.72 -5.08 -0.56
N ARG A 472 -51.82 -5.45 -1.47
CA ARG A 472 -50.72 -6.40 -1.25
C ARG A 472 -49.34 -5.79 -1.44
N GLN A 473 -49.12 -5.07 -2.55
CA GLN A 473 -47.84 -4.42 -2.80
C GLN A 473 -47.81 -3.03 -2.17
N THR A 474 -47.01 -2.89 -1.11
CA THR A 474 -46.74 -1.62 -0.45
C THR A 474 -45.77 -0.77 -1.26
N LEU A 475 -45.85 0.54 -1.08
CA LEU A 475 -44.88 1.50 -1.60
C LEU A 475 -44.41 2.40 -0.47
N ALA A 476 -43.11 2.64 -0.43
CA ALA A 476 -42.47 3.49 0.57
C ALA A 476 -41.50 4.46 -0.10
N ILE A 477 -41.47 5.70 0.38
CA ILE A 477 -40.50 6.70 -0.07
C ILE A 477 -39.28 6.57 0.84
N GLY A 478 -38.14 6.25 0.24
CA GLY A 478 -36.86 6.19 0.94
C GLY A 478 -36.25 7.57 1.09
N ALA A 479 -35.87 7.90 2.32
CA ALA A 479 -35.13 9.10 2.72
C ALA A 479 -34.22 8.71 3.90
N VAL A 480 -33.15 9.47 4.11
CA VAL A 480 -32.23 9.27 5.24
C VAL A 480 -32.45 10.36 6.28
N ASP A 481 -32.74 9.96 7.52
CA ASP A 481 -32.86 10.86 8.66
C ASP A 481 -31.92 10.41 9.78
N LEU A 482 -30.80 11.11 9.94
CA LEU A 482 -29.82 10.75 10.97
C LEU A 482 -30.12 11.41 12.33
N THR A 483 -31.27 12.09 12.47
CA THR A 483 -31.68 12.70 13.74
C THR A 483 -32.23 11.68 14.74
N ASP A 484 -32.85 10.60 14.26
CA ASP A 484 -33.33 9.47 15.05
C ASP A 484 -32.49 8.19 14.88
N HIS A 485 -31.30 8.33 14.28
CA HIS A 485 -30.31 7.28 14.03
C HIS A 485 -30.61 6.47 12.76
N LEU A 486 -29.55 5.93 12.14
CA LEU A 486 -29.70 5.08 10.96
C LEU A 486 -30.32 3.74 11.38
N THR A 487 -31.33 3.30 10.65
CA THR A 487 -31.89 1.95 10.81
C THR A 487 -30.95 0.92 10.20
N GLU A 488 -30.27 0.16 11.05
CA GLU A 488 -29.37 -0.93 10.63
C GLU A 488 -30.13 -2.15 10.10
N PHE A 489 -29.50 -2.93 9.23
CA PHE A 489 -30.05 -4.23 8.88
C PHE A 489 -29.88 -5.24 10.02
N ASN A 490 -30.70 -6.29 10.00
CA ASN A 490 -30.47 -7.48 10.81
C ASN A 490 -30.15 -8.67 9.89
N ASN A 491 -29.86 -9.84 10.49
CA ASN A 491 -29.51 -11.04 9.72
C ASN A 491 -30.55 -11.42 8.66
N ALA A 492 -31.83 -11.14 8.88
CA ALA A 492 -32.89 -11.47 7.93
C ALA A 492 -32.90 -10.53 6.71
N THR A 493 -32.32 -9.33 6.82
CA THR A 493 -32.36 -8.28 5.80
C THR A 493 -30.98 -7.89 5.29
N SER A 494 -29.88 -8.50 5.76
CA SER A 494 -28.50 -8.10 5.42
C SER A 494 -28.21 -8.12 3.93
N ALA A 495 -28.73 -9.13 3.22
CA ALA A 495 -28.52 -9.25 1.78
C ALA A 495 -29.16 -8.11 0.96
N ALA A 496 -30.23 -7.48 1.48
CA ALA A 496 -30.90 -6.38 0.80
C ALA A 496 -30.54 -5.00 1.39
N GLY A 497 -30.27 -4.91 2.69
CA GLY A 497 -30.21 -3.66 3.44
C GLY A 497 -31.59 -3.06 3.70
N THR A 498 -31.66 -2.12 4.64
CA THR A 498 -32.89 -1.37 4.94
C THR A 498 -33.20 -0.36 3.83
N LEU A 499 -34.45 0.11 3.74
CA LEU A 499 -34.81 1.18 2.79
C LEU A 499 -33.93 2.43 2.94
N GLU A 500 -33.61 2.78 4.19
CA GLU A 500 -32.79 3.94 4.51
C GLU A 500 -31.36 3.76 3.99
N GLU A 501 -30.73 2.61 4.26
CA GLU A 501 -29.39 2.27 3.76
C GLU A 501 -29.35 2.24 2.23
N ARG A 502 -30.31 1.56 1.58
CA ARG A 502 -30.35 1.52 0.11
C ARG A 502 -30.53 2.90 -0.49
N THR A 503 -31.27 3.79 0.17
CA THR A 503 -31.40 5.20 -0.25
C THR A 503 -30.05 5.92 -0.11
N MET A 504 -29.33 5.70 0.97
CA MET A 504 -27.99 6.25 1.18
C MET A 504 -27.02 5.81 0.08
N TYR A 505 -26.87 4.50 -0.09
CA TYR A 505 -25.89 3.91 -1.01
C TYR A 505 -26.19 4.25 -2.47
N LYS A 506 -27.43 4.01 -2.95
CA LYS A 506 -27.77 4.23 -4.36
C LYS A 506 -27.72 5.70 -4.78
N VAL A 507 -27.72 6.62 -3.81
CA VAL A 507 -27.61 8.06 -4.10
C VAL A 507 -26.16 8.53 -4.11
N LEU A 508 -25.32 8.03 -3.20
CA LEU A 508 -24.02 8.59 -2.86
C LEU A 508 -22.80 7.72 -3.20
N ALA A 509 -22.95 6.39 -3.25
CA ALA A 509 -21.86 5.49 -3.62
C ALA A 509 -21.41 5.75 -5.06
N ASP A 510 -20.17 5.40 -5.38
CA ASP A 510 -19.73 5.44 -6.78
C ASP A 510 -20.14 4.15 -7.52
N ASP A 511 -20.20 4.23 -8.86
CA ASP A 511 -20.55 3.07 -9.68
C ASP A 511 -19.32 2.17 -9.98
N ASP A 512 -18.14 2.42 -9.37
CA ASP A 512 -16.91 1.64 -9.60
C ASP A 512 -16.88 0.44 -8.64
N PRO A 513 -17.15 -0.79 -9.10
CA PRO A 513 -17.17 -1.97 -8.23
C PRO A 513 -15.78 -2.35 -7.70
N GLY A 514 -14.71 -1.69 -8.16
CA GLY A 514 -13.35 -1.81 -7.63
C GLY A 514 -13.03 -0.82 -6.49
N THR A 515 -14.00 -0.04 -6.03
CA THR A 515 -13.88 0.86 -4.88
C THR A 515 -14.59 0.25 -3.66
N ILE A 516 -14.06 0.52 -2.46
CA ILE A 516 -14.78 0.27 -1.22
C ILE A 516 -15.32 1.61 -0.71
N ASP A 517 -16.65 1.72 -0.62
CA ASP A 517 -17.31 2.91 -0.07
C ASP A 517 -17.47 2.78 1.46
N LEU A 518 -17.07 3.81 2.20
CA LEU A 518 -17.27 3.89 3.65
C LEU A 518 -18.18 5.07 3.99
N PHE A 519 -19.35 4.78 4.53
CA PHE A 519 -20.29 5.77 5.05
C PHE A 519 -20.17 5.89 6.56
N VAL A 520 -20.04 7.12 7.05
CA VAL A 520 -19.95 7.39 8.49
C VAL A 520 -21.17 8.19 8.94
N VAL A 521 -21.93 7.58 9.85
CA VAL A 521 -23.20 8.09 10.37
C VAL A 521 -23.09 8.41 11.87
N ASN A 522 -24.14 9.00 12.45
CA ASN A 522 -24.15 9.36 13.86
C ASN A 522 -24.19 8.11 14.73
N ARG A 523 -25.22 7.29 14.56
CA ARG A 523 -25.44 6.07 15.32
C ARG A 523 -26.36 5.14 14.55
N PHE A 524 -26.29 3.85 14.85
CA PHE A 524 -27.35 2.88 14.57
C PHE A 524 -28.46 2.93 15.63
N ALA A 525 -29.69 2.66 15.22
CA ALA A 525 -30.87 2.77 16.07
C ALA A 525 -30.93 1.70 17.17
N GLY A 526 -30.49 0.47 16.90
CA GLY A 526 -30.45 -0.62 17.89
C GLY A 526 -29.28 -0.56 18.87
N GLY A 527 -28.28 0.30 18.62
CA GLY A 527 -27.26 0.73 19.59
C GLY A 527 -26.19 -0.29 19.98
N GLY A 528 -26.25 -1.53 19.47
CA GLY A 528 -25.28 -2.61 19.74
C GLY A 528 -24.20 -2.80 18.68
N ARG A 529 -24.40 -2.27 17.47
CA ARG A 529 -23.43 -2.35 16.36
C ARG A 529 -22.60 -1.07 16.26
N GLN A 530 -21.37 -1.22 15.75
CA GLN A 530 -20.47 -0.11 15.45
C GLN A 530 -20.10 -0.02 13.97
N GLY A 531 -20.28 -1.13 13.24
CA GLY A 531 -20.05 -1.23 11.82
C GLY A 531 -20.92 -2.32 11.19
N GLU A 532 -21.14 -2.20 9.89
CA GLU A 532 -21.75 -3.19 9.02
C GLU A 532 -21.11 -3.15 7.63
N ALA A 533 -21.00 -4.31 7.00
CA ALA A 533 -20.43 -4.48 5.66
C ALA A 533 -21.43 -5.16 4.72
N PHE A 534 -21.56 -4.61 3.50
CA PHE A 534 -22.23 -5.24 2.37
C PHE A 534 -21.18 -5.89 1.47
N ILE A 535 -21.23 -7.21 1.35
CA ILE A 535 -20.25 -8.02 0.62
C ILE A 535 -20.84 -8.57 -0.69
N GLU A 536 -19.98 -8.96 -1.63
CA GLU A 536 -20.43 -9.51 -2.93
C GLU A 536 -21.15 -10.85 -2.75
N HIS A 537 -20.73 -11.68 -1.79
CA HIS A 537 -21.31 -12.99 -1.48
C HIS A 537 -22.84 -12.95 -1.29
N ASP A 538 -23.35 -11.88 -0.70
CA ASP A 538 -24.77 -11.71 -0.40
C ASP A 538 -25.62 -11.50 -1.66
N ARG A 539 -24.98 -11.23 -2.81
CA ARG A 539 -25.63 -10.95 -4.11
C ARG A 539 -26.66 -9.82 -4.01
N GLY A 540 -26.41 -8.90 -3.09
CA GLY A 540 -27.14 -7.66 -2.91
C GLY A 540 -26.84 -6.67 -4.03
N MET A 541 -27.70 -5.65 -4.15
CA MET A 541 -27.42 -4.51 -5.04
C MET A 541 -26.39 -3.56 -4.45
N VAL A 542 -26.32 -3.49 -3.13
CA VAL A 542 -25.26 -2.79 -2.40
C VAL A 542 -24.15 -3.81 -2.18
N ARG A 543 -22.93 -3.45 -2.56
CA ARG A 543 -21.74 -4.29 -2.46
C ARG A 543 -20.52 -3.42 -2.24
N ASN A 544 -19.48 -4.00 -1.63
CA ASN A 544 -18.22 -3.34 -1.35
C ASN A 544 -18.41 -2.03 -0.57
N ALA A 545 -19.38 -2.02 0.35
CA ALA A 545 -19.82 -0.81 1.01
C ALA A 545 -19.97 -1.05 2.51
N LEU A 546 -19.56 -0.08 3.31
CA LEU A 546 -19.53 -0.15 4.76
C LEU A 546 -20.31 1.01 5.36
N VAL A 547 -21.03 0.76 6.46
CA VAL A 547 -21.50 1.83 7.35
C VAL A 547 -20.79 1.71 8.68
N LEU A 548 -20.24 2.81 9.17
CA LEU A 548 -19.73 2.91 10.53
C LEU A 548 -20.48 3.97 11.32
N ASP A 549 -20.76 3.64 12.57
CA ASP A 549 -21.26 4.59 13.54
C ASP A 549 -20.11 5.51 14.04
N ARG A 550 -20.48 6.64 14.66
CA ARG A 550 -19.48 7.59 15.16
C ARG A 550 -18.56 7.01 16.23
N THR A 551 -18.97 5.95 16.91
CA THR A 551 -18.22 5.34 18.01
C THR A 551 -17.09 4.50 17.44
N GLY A 552 -17.40 3.62 16.48
CA GLY A 552 -16.43 2.76 15.80
C GLY A 552 -15.33 3.56 15.11
N ILE A 553 -15.71 4.60 14.35
CA ILE A 553 -14.73 5.43 13.64
C ILE A 553 -13.80 6.20 14.60
N ARG A 554 -14.33 6.68 15.75
CA ARG A 554 -13.55 7.47 16.72
C ARG A 554 -12.55 6.63 17.50
N GLN A 555 -12.83 5.34 17.68
CA GLN A 555 -11.95 4.43 18.40
C GLN A 555 -10.69 4.10 17.59
N THR A 556 -10.72 4.17 16.26
CA THR A 556 -9.56 3.98 15.37
C THR A 556 -8.74 2.74 15.81
N ARG A 557 -7.49 2.91 16.30
CA ARG A 557 -6.59 1.82 16.72
C ARG A 557 -6.98 1.11 18.02
N GLN A 558 -8.04 1.55 18.70
CA GLN A 558 -8.56 0.86 19.90
C GLN A 558 -9.49 -0.30 19.51
N ALA A 559 -10.32 -0.11 18.48
CA ALA A 559 -11.33 -1.08 18.07
C ALA A 559 -11.07 -1.64 16.66
N TRP A 560 -10.32 -0.93 15.81
CA TRP A 560 -10.07 -1.34 14.42
C TRP A 560 -11.34 -1.63 13.61
N THR A 561 -12.50 -1.09 14.02
CA THR A 561 -13.81 -1.38 13.45
C THR A 561 -13.81 -1.20 11.94
N GLN A 562 -13.27 -0.07 11.46
CA GLN A 562 -13.20 0.20 10.03
C GLN A 562 -12.39 -0.86 9.25
N SER A 563 -11.24 -1.26 9.78
CA SER A 563 -10.38 -2.24 9.13
C SER A 563 -10.97 -3.66 9.21
N HIS A 564 -11.71 -3.97 10.28
CA HIS A 564 -12.47 -5.20 10.45
C HIS A 564 -13.60 -5.31 9.41
N GLU A 565 -14.44 -4.28 9.28
CA GLU A 565 -15.51 -4.27 8.28
C GLU A 565 -14.96 -4.32 6.84
N ALA A 566 -13.85 -3.62 6.58
CA ALA A 566 -13.13 -3.75 5.30
C ALA A 566 -12.66 -5.19 5.03
N GLY A 567 -12.38 -5.95 6.09
CA GLY A 567 -11.96 -7.34 6.01
C GLY A 567 -13.07 -8.23 5.50
N HIS A 568 -14.32 -8.03 5.94
CA HIS A 568 -15.48 -8.73 5.40
C HIS A 568 -15.62 -8.55 3.90
N VAL A 569 -15.43 -7.31 3.42
CA VAL A 569 -15.45 -7.00 1.98
C VAL A 569 -14.29 -7.67 1.25
N LEU A 570 -13.06 -7.51 1.74
CA LEU A 570 -11.87 -8.03 1.05
C LEU A 570 -11.76 -9.56 1.05
N LEU A 571 -12.23 -10.21 2.11
CA LEU A 571 -12.28 -11.67 2.24
C LEU A 571 -13.49 -12.29 1.53
N ASP A 572 -14.50 -11.47 1.20
CA ASP A 572 -15.84 -11.92 0.81
C ASP A 572 -16.34 -13.00 1.80
N ASP A 573 -16.35 -12.67 3.09
CA ASP A 573 -16.75 -13.57 4.18
C ASP A 573 -17.75 -12.90 5.13
N PRO A 574 -18.99 -13.42 5.25
CA PRO A 574 -19.97 -12.88 6.19
C PRO A 574 -19.77 -13.34 7.64
N TYR A 575 -18.82 -14.24 7.93
CA TYR A 575 -18.67 -14.86 9.26
C TYR A 575 -17.39 -14.42 9.99
N HIS A 576 -17.48 -14.30 11.32
CA HIS A 576 -16.31 -14.21 12.20
C HIS A 576 -15.74 -15.60 12.52
N PRO A 577 -14.40 -15.79 12.60
CA PRO A 577 -13.76 -17.08 12.88
C PRO A 577 -14.12 -17.70 14.23
N ASP A 578 -14.33 -16.89 15.26
CA ASP A 578 -14.61 -17.28 16.65
C ASP A 578 -16.07 -17.72 16.89
N ASN A 579 -16.96 -17.48 15.92
CA ASN A 579 -18.28 -18.15 15.88
C ASN A 579 -18.16 -19.69 15.89
N SER A 580 -16.97 -20.23 15.63
CA SER A 580 -16.68 -21.67 15.58
C SER A 580 -15.38 -22.12 16.26
N GLY A 581 -14.62 -21.22 16.91
CA GLY A 581 -13.26 -21.48 17.43
C GLY A 581 -12.91 -20.76 18.74
N PRO A 582 -11.68 -20.93 19.27
CA PRO A 582 -11.23 -20.19 20.45
C PRO A 582 -10.99 -18.71 20.11
N ASP A 583 -11.47 -17.82 20.98
CA ASP A 583 -11.27 -16.37 20.95
C ASP A 583 -9.78 -16.00 20.86
N ARG A 584 -9.44 -15.17 19.87
CA ARG A 584 -8.09 -14.68 19.56
C ARG A 584 -8.19 -13.19 19.26
N PRO A 585 -8.29 -12.33 20.29
CA PRO A 585 -8.70 -10.95 20.12
C PRO A 585 -7.62 -10.03 19.50
N TRP A 586 -6.44 -10.59 19.19
CA TRP A 586 -5.40 -9.93 18.39
C TRP A 586 -5.56 -10.17 16.88
N LEU A 587 -6.43 -11.10 16.46
CA LEU A 587 -6.77 -11.26 15.04
C LEU A 587 -7.76 -10.16 14.63
N LEU A 588 -7.64 -9.66 13.41
CA LEU A 588 -8.50 -8.58 12.93
C LEU A 588 -9.96 -9.04 12.79
N MET A 589 -10.18 -10.23 12.24
CA MET A 589 -11.52 -10.74 11.90
C MET A 589 -12.25 -11.41 13.05
N ASP A 590 -11.62 -11.52 14.22
CA ASP A 590 -12.27 -12.03 15.43
C ASP A 590 -13.40 -11.08 15.87
N ALA A 591 -14.56 -11.60 16.28
CA ALA A 591 -15.70 -10.76 16.67
C ALA A 591 -15.35 -9.82 17.84
N ASP A 592 -14.50 -10.29 18.76
CA ASP A 592 -14.05 -9.54 19.93
C ASP A 592 -12.89 -8.59 19.61
N ALA A 593 -12.35 -8.61 18.37
CA ALA A 593 -11.31 -7.68 17.94
C ALA A 593 -11.75 -6.22 18.06
N SER A 594 -13.05 -5.98 17.86
CA SER A 594 -13.71 -4.67 17.96
C SER A 594 -13.94 -4.20 19.41
N LEU A 595 -13.82 -5.09 20.39
CA LEU A 595 -13.90 -4.73 21.80
C LEU A 595 -12.61 -4.01 22.18
N GLY A 596 -12.69 -2.68 22.33
CA GLY A 596 -11.57 -1.81 22.72
C GLY A 596 -10.92 -2.07 24.09
N ALA A 597 -11.17 -3.24 24.68
CA ALA A 597 -10.46 -3.77 25.84
C ALA A 597 -9.19 -4.56 25.47
N VAL A 598 -9.01 -4.94 24.20
CA VAL A 598 -7.80 -5.63 23.73
C VAL A 598 -6.88 -4.62 23.06
N ASP A 599 -6.05 -4.00 23.89
CA ASP A 599 -5.00 -3.07 23.48
C ASP A 599 -3.92 -3.82 22.68
N GLY A 600 -3.60 -3.31 21.50
CA GLY A 600 -2.52 -3.83 20.67
C GLY A 600 -2.86 -3.82 19.18
N PRO A 601 -1.85 -4.01 18.33
CA PRO A 601 -2.07 -4.07 16.90
C PRO A 601 -2.71 -5.41 16.53
N LYS A 602 -3.62 -5.37 15.56
CA LYS A 602 -4.33 -6.56 15.08
C LYS A 602 -3.55 -7.22 13.95
N ARG A 603 -3.86 -8.48 13.67
CA ARG A 603 -3.21 -9.28 12.63
C ARG A 603 -4.21 -9.99 11.74
N LEU A 604 -3.85 -10.12 10.47
CA LEU A 604 -4.45 -11.07 9.55
C LEU A 604 -3.54 -12.30 9.50
N THR A 605 -4.15 -13.47 9.42
CA THR A 605 -3.45 -14.74 9.19
C THR A 605 -2.99 -14.85 7.73
N GLU A 606 -2.03 -15.72 7.47
CA GLU A 606 -1.59 -16.02 6.10
C GLU A 606 -2.76 -16.51 5.22
N GLU A 607 -3.64 -17.36 5.77
CA GLU A 607 -4.83 -17.86 5.06
C GLU A 607 -5.81 -16.74 4.69
N GLU A 608 -6.02 -15.78 5.59
CA GLU A 608 -6.82 -14.58 5.29
C GLU A 608 -6.16 -13.74 4.19
N CYS A 609 -4.84 -13.52 4.24
CA CYS A 609 -4.13 -12.81 3.18
C CYS A 609 -4.25 -13.51 1.82
N GLU A 610 -4.09 -14.84 1.78
CA GLU A 610 -4.27 -15.65 0.56
C GLU A 610 -5.72 -15.59 0.05
N ARG A 611 -6.70 -15.62 0.94
CA ARG A 611 -8.11 -15.47 0.59
C ARG A 611 -8.38 -14.10 -0.02
N ILE A 612 -7.91 -13.01 0.59
CA ILE A 612 -8.07 -11.67 0.02
C ILE A 612 -7.49 -11.60 -1.40
N ARG A 613 -6.31 -12.21 -1.61
CA ARG A 613 -5.69 -12.26 -2.95
C ARG A 613 -6.52 -13.02 -3.98
N ARG A 614 -7.28 -14.02 -3.55
CA ARG A 614 -8.12 -14.82 -4.43
C ARG A 614 -9.47 -14.14 -4.72
N GLU A 615 -10.15 -13.68 -3.68
CA GLU A 615 -11.52 -13.14 -3.80
C GLU A 615 -11.54 -11.67 -4.24
N SER A 616 -10.49 -10.91 -3.92
CA SER A 616 -10.40 -9.48 -4.22
C SER A 616 -9.25 -9.11 -5.17
N GLY A 617 -8.42 -10.08 -5.59
CA GLY A 617 -7.23 -9.85 -6.41
C GLY A 617 -7.48 -9.28 -7.81
N ILE A 618 -6.40 -9.01 -8.54
CA ILE A 618 -6.42 -8.45 -9.92
C ILE A 618 -7.13 -9.32 -10.97
N HIS A 619 -7.43 -10.58 -10.62
CA HIS A 619 -8.14 -11.53 -11.47
C HIS A 619 -9.53 -11.89 -10.94
N ALA A 620 -9.95 -11.28 -9.84
CA ALA A 620 -11.28 -11.47 -9.26
C ALA A 620 -12.35 -10.66 -10.03
N SER A 621 -13.61 -10.95 -9.75
CA SER A 621 -14.75 -10.25 -10.33
C SER A 621 -15.80 -9.95 -9.25
N PRO A 622 -15.90 -8.69 -8.77
CA PRO A 622 -15.08 -7.55 -9.17
C PRO A 622 -13.65 -7.61 -8.62
N ALA A 623 -12.70 -6.97 -9.31
CA ALA A 623 -11.34 -6.80 -8.80
C ALA A 623 -11.27 -5.56 -7.91
N LEU A 624 -11.23 -5.76 -6.59
CA LEU A 624 -11.07 -4.70 -5.59
C LEU A 624 -9.59 -4.28 -5.41
N LEU A 625 -8.68 -5.19 -5.72
CA LEU A 625 -7.24 -4.97 -5.67
C LEU A 625 -6.69 -4.77 -7.08
N ARG A 626 -5.86 -3.74 -7.22
CA ARG A 626 -5.18 -3.38 -8.46
C ARG A 626 -3.67 -3.53 -8.31
N ARG A 627 -2.95 -3.58 -9.43
CA ARG A 627 -1.48 -3.49 -9.36
C ARG A 627 -1.09 -2.11 -8.84
N TRP A 628 0.09 -2.02 -8.21
CA TRP A 628 0.57 -0.77 -7.63
C TRP A 628 0.94 0.28 -8.68
N ASP A 629 1.48 -0.16 -9.81
CA ASP A 629 1.93 0.64 -10.95
C ASP A 629 0.78 1.07 -11.88
N GLU A 630 -0.37 0.42 -11.77
CA GLU A 630 -1.59 0.84 -12.44
C GLU A 630 -2.05 2.19 -11.89
N ARG A 631 -1.93 3.23 -12.72
CA ARG A 631 -2.50 4.54 -12.39
C ARG A 631 -4.01 4.40 -12.22
N PRO A 632 -4.62 5.11 -11.26
CA PRO A 632 -6.07 5.24 -11.23
C PRO A 632 -6.54 5.73 -12.61
N PRO A 633 -7.63 5.18 -13.18
CA PRO A 633 -8.20 5.74 -14.39
C PRO A 633 -8.47 7.23 -14.12
N GLU A 634 -7.86 8.11 -14.91
CA GLU A 634 -8.22 9.53 -14.90
C GLU A 634 -9.72 9.59 -15.13
N ARG A 635 -10.48 10.16 -14.18
CA ARG A 635 -11.92 10.41 -14.35
C ARG A 635 -12.10 11.27 -15.60
N ARG A 636 -12.34 10.64 -16.75
CA ARG A 636 -13.02 11.28 -17.88
C ARG A 636 -14.47 11.43 -17.46
N LEU A 637 -14.83 12.60 -16.96
CA LEU A 637 -16.20 13.08 -17.04
C LEU A 637 -16.45 13.43 -18.50
N GLU A 638 -16.65 12.42 -19.36
CA GLU A 638 -17.20 12.62 -20.70
C GLU A 638 -18.60 12.00 -20.71
N PRO A 639 -19.66 12.77 -21.00
CA PRO A 639 -20.99 12.23 -21.16
C PRO A 639 -21.10 11.69 -22.59
N GLU A 640 -20.83 10.41 -22.80
CA GLU A 640 -21.35 9.59 -23.92
C GLU A 640 -20.63 8.23 -23.93
N ASP A 641 -21.30 7.18 -23.44
CA ASP A 641 -21.28 5.84 -24.04
C ASP A 641 -22.20 4.90 -23.22
N VAL A 642 -23.51 5.11 -23.35
CA VAL A 642 -24.51 4.07 -23.04
C VAL A 642 -25.13 3.66 -24.37
N ALA A 643 -24.47 2.74 -25.07
CA ALA A 643 -25.11 1.91 -26.07
C ALA A 643 -25.35 0.53 -25.44
N ILE A 644 -26.43 0.41 -24.69
CA ILE A 644 -26.97 -0.89 -24.28
C ILE A 644 -27.60 -1.52 -25.52
N ASP A 645 -26.99 -2.61 -26.00
CA ASP A 645 -27.58 -3.51 -26.98
C ASP A 645 -28.75 -4.27 -26.32
N LEU A 646 -29.94 -3.65 -26.38
CA LEU A 646 -31.20 -4.29 -26.01
C LEU A 646 -31.56 -5.27 -27.14
N GLY A 647 -31.03 -6.49 -27.05
CA GLY A 647 -31.18 -7.57 -28.02
C GLY A 647 -32.63 -7.97 -28.38
N TYR A 648 -33.31 -7.12 -29.15
CA TYR A 648 -34.53 -7.45 -29.87
C TYR A 648 -34.18 -7.73 -31.34
N PRO A 649 -34.67 -8.85 -31.91
CA PRO A 649 -34.55 -9.10 -33.33
C PRO A 649 -35.37 -8.05 -34.09
N ARG A 650 -34.73 -7.39 -35.06
CA ARG A 650 -35.43 -6.57 -36.05
C ARG A 650 -36.03 -7.49 -37.10
N ASP A 651 -37.34 -7.72 -37.00
CA ASP A 651 -38.26 -7.93 -38.11
C ASP A 651 -39.53 -7.11 -37.87
#